data_AF-A0A258L949-F1
#
_entry.id   AF-A0A258L949-F1
#
_cell.length_a   1.000
_cell.length_b   1.000
_cell.length_c   1.000
_cell.angle_alpha   90.00
_cell.angle_beta   90.00
_cell.angle_gamma   90.00
#
_symmetry.space_group_name_H-M   'P 1'
#
loop_
_entity.id
_entity.type
_entity.pdbx_description
1 polymer ?
#
loop_
_entity_poly.entity_id
_entity_poly.type
_entity_poly.pdbx_seq_one_letter_code
_entity_poly.pdbx_strand_id
1 'polypeptide(L)'
;VVPVISNTGTISITIPGSAGTQPVLSELNAPSNQITVTQNGVAYADVQVDGQFITLTSGAVLTVQGVAFGHLAGHPTLGNIANLTAASSPTTNYDVNMVLSATGADTLSTQYVNHNFGLIEATGAGNSLNIQIQTGGAQTVNGLYNYGEILAGPGGSVKVAIATPGAGSSNTFGNAGYIVVEGGTFTTSSTISDGANVPNAAGTPDGYIEIGGGGTAALLGSVASSQQVIFTDTLHNFLTIANHNSFAGSVAGFGAGDTIQIAGITGATTLGYSGSLLTVGELNSGGTVTTTVTIDVGTGYSLSSFGSVLSTGGLDIQAPSVDAANALTFTGTAGTISSFEDRTKWAHNDPAGTLIPGGETVIIAAGTASISSAITETNSGTIIVSNAALIDTTSLVGNGIITIQNGGQVTLANSTGTDSGQSVVFGAGGTSLALNTLDLTGSTLGFGGTISGFGLNDDIVLGNSVLPAVALGSQVSLSYAGSLLTVAELNTAGSVTASSTLDVGTGYSASSFVALLGTNGVNIETPATVIEAPLTFSGTAGTLNSFEDPTKYVGHLAPGSSIVSGETVLVVSGTASIASTSPVANSGTINVTGTSTVFIDAATLSGGGTVAIGAGGHVTLANAAGTDTAQTILFGTGSATTLNGLDINDNSGGFGGTIAGFGAYDAITIGTSVLPAATAGDSYSESYNTATGVLTTKELNAAGSVVGTTTLSIT
;
A
#
# COMPACT_ATOMS: atom_id res chain seq x y z
N VAL A 1 66.21 -43.53 -25.38
CA VAL A 1 65.26 -42.69 -26.12
C VAL A 1 63.93 -42.83 -25.41
N VAL A 2 63.65 -41.89 -24.51
CA VAL A 2 62.42 -41.86 -23.70
C VAL A 2 61.31 -41.27 -24.57
N PRO A 3 60.12 -41.89 -24.67
CA PRO A 3 59.02 -41.25 -25.37
C PRO A 3 58.62 -40.01 -24.58
N VAL A 4 58.86 -38.83 -25.16
CA VAL A 4 58.20 -37.60 -24.76
C VAL A 4 56.75 -37.76 -25.18
N ILE A 5 55.87 -38.08 -24.22
CA ILE A 5 54.43 -37.93 -24.43
C ILE A 5 54.15 -36.46 -24.10
N SER A 6 54.22 -35.59 -25.12
CA SER A 6 53.59 -34.28 -25.04
C SER A 6 52.08 -34.49 -25.15
N ASN A 7 51.40 -34.68 -24.02
CA ASN A 7 49.95 -34.61 -23.99
C ASN A 7 49.53 -33.15 -23.91
N THR A 8 49.47 -32.49 -25.07
CA THR A 8 48.56 -31.36 -25.29
C THR A 8 47.16 -31.96 -25.46
N GLY A 9 46.47 -32.22 -24.36
CA GLY A 9 45.13 -32.80 -24.38
C GLY A 9 44.47 -32.69 -23.02
N THR A 10 43.27 -32.09 -23.01
CA THR A 10 42.40 -31.91 -21.84
C THR A 10 42.15 -33.24 -21.13
N ILE A 11 42.46 -33.33 -19.84
CA ILE A 11 42.07 -34.45 -18.98
C ILE A 11 40.88 -33.97 -18.14
N SER A 12 39.72 -34.57 -18.35
CA SER A 12 38.52 -34.34 -17.53
C SER A 12 38.32 -35.50 -16.56
N ILE A 13 38.21 -35.20 -15.27
CA ILE A 13 37.89 -36.18 -14.23
C ILE A 13 36.46 -35.88 -13.74
N THR A 14 35.52 -36.79 -14.01
CA THR A 14 34.15 -36.70 -13.48
C THR A 14 34.04 -37.56 -12.23
N ILE A 15 33.64 -36.96 -11.11
CA ILE A 15 33.44 -37.66 -9.84
C ILE A 15 31.93 -37.95 -9.64
N PRO A 16 31.48 -39.22 -9.72
CA PRO A 16 30.06 -39.57 -9.59
C PRO A 16 29.55 -39.46 -8.14
N GLY A 17 28.40 -38.82 -7.95
CA GLY A 17 27.72 -38.69 -6.66
C GLY A 17 26.95 -39.96 -6.26
N SER A 18 27.60 -40.87 -5.52
CA SER A 18 26.90 -41.82 -4.65
C SER A 18 27.76 -42.15 -3.43
N ALA A 19 27.13 -42.30 -2.25
CA ALA A 19 27.78 -42.40 -0.93
C ALA A 19 28.78 -43.57 -0.75
N GLY A 20 28.98 -44.43 -1.76
CA GLY A 20 29.79 -45.65 -1.68
C GLY A 20 31.24 -45.55 -2.14
N THR A 21 31.63 -44.55 -2.93
CA THR A 21 33.01 -44.41 -3.47
C THR A 21 33.43 -42.94 -3.57
N GLN A 22 33.88 -42.37 -2.45
CA GLN A 22 34.40 -41.00 -2.40
C GLN A 22 35.89 -40.98 -2.79
N PRO A 23 36.31 -40.16 -3.77
CA PRO A 23 37.73 -40.01 -4.08
C PRO A 23 38.42 -39.18 -2.99
N VAL A 24 39.48 -39.75 -2.41
CA VAL A 24 40.40 -39.06 -1.52
C VAL A 24 41.74 -38.93 -2.22
N LEU A 25 42.16 -37.70 -2.49
CA LEU A 25 43.50 -37.41 -3.02
C LEU A 25 44.43 -37.20 -1.82
N SER A 26 45.32 -38.17 -1.59
CA SER A 26 46.33 -38.17 -0.53
C SER A 26 47.65 -38.77 -1.04
N GLU A 27 48.75 -38.53 -0.33
CA GLU A 27 50.08 -39.03 -0.68
C GLU A 27 50.20 -40.58 -0.73
N LEU A 28 49.23 -41.33 -0.17
CA LEU A 28 49.36 -42.77 0.10
C LEU A 28 48.58 -43.69 -0.87
N ASN A 29 47.68 -43.18 -1.72
CA ASN A 29 46.69 -43.99 -2.45
C ASN A 29 47.05 -44.31 -3.93
N ALA A 30 48.26 -44.81 -4.19
CA ALA A 30 48.68 -45.25 -5.53
C ALA A 30 48.57 -46.78 -5.73
N PRO A 31 47.37 -47.34 -5.95
CA PRO A 31 47.26 -48.31 -7.05
C PRO A 31 45.93 -48.31 -7.83
N SER A 32 46.06 -48.45 -9.16
CA SER A 32 45.05 -48.83 -10.17
C SER A 32 43.93 -47.85 -10.58
N ASN A 33 44.10 -46.55 -10.34
CA ASN A 33 43.71 -45.46 -11.24
C ASN A 33 44.48 -44.21 -10.77
N GLN A 34 45.67 -44.02 -11.34
CA GLN A 34 46.67 -43.06 -10.87
C GLN A 34 46.23 -41.61 -11.16
N ILE A 35 46.36 -40.73 -10.17
CA ILE A 35 47.39 -39.68 -10.24
C ILE A 35 48.13 -39.68 -8.89
N THR A 36 49.38 -40.13 -8.92
CA THR A 36 50.34 -39.93 -7.84
C THR A 36 51.68 -39.64 -8.48
N VAL A 37 52.26 -38.50 -8.11
CA VAL A 37 53.69 -38.24 -8.31
C VAL A 37 54.38 -38.61 -7.02
N THR A 38 55.13 -39.71 -7.07
CA THR A 38 56.22 -39.95 -6.13
C THR A 38 57.38 -40.51 -6.95
N GLN A 39 58.54 -39.86 -6.89
CA GLN A 39 59.77 -40.49 -7.33
C GLN A 39 60.85 -40.36 -6.27
N ASN A 40 61.43 -41.53 -5.97
CA ASN A 40 62.58 -41.72 -5.10
C ASN A 40 63.81 -41.04 -5.71
N GLY A 41 64.35 -40.01 -5.06
CA GLY A 41 65.71 -39.51 -5.30
C GLY A 41 65.83 -38.16 -6.00
N VAL A 42 66.15 -37.13 -5.20
CA VAL A 42 66.97 -35.94 -5.50
C VAL A 42 66.71 -35.22 -6.85
N ALA A 43 65.64 -34.42 -6.92
CA ALA A 43 65.56 -33.08 -7.54
C ALA A 43 64.08 -32.68 -7.71
N TYR A 44 63.72 -31.45 -7.33
CA TYR A 44 62.35 -30.92 -7.43
C TYR A 44 62.10 -30.36 -8.83
N ALA A 45 61.24 -31.02 -9.59
CA ALA A 45 60.52 -30.44 -10.72
C ALA A 45 59.17 -31.18 -10.82
N ASP A 46 58.10 -30.52 -10.40
CA ASP A 46 56.75 -31.03 -10.62
C ASP A 46 56.25 -30.51 -11.97
N VAL A 47 55.81 -31.41 -12.84
CA VAL A 47 55.24 -31.08 -14.16
C VAL A 47 53.75 -31.36 -14.10
N GLN A 48 52.96 -30.32 -13.83
CA GLN A 48 51.52 -30.35 -14.07
C GLN A 48 51.23 -29.98 -15.54
N VAL A 49 50.18 -30.59 -16.11
CA VAL A 49 49.81 -30.50 -17.52
C VAL A 49 48.69 -29.47 -17.66
N ASP A 50 48.91 -28.42 -18.46
CA ASP A 50 47.92 -27.37 -18.80
C ASP A 50 46.52 -27.93 -19.16
N GLY A 51 45.46 -27.34 -18.59
CA GLY A 51 44.08 -27.45 -19.08
C GLY A 51 43.25 -28.63 -18.54
N GLN A 52 43.24 -28.88 -17.24
CA GLN A 52 42.46 -29.97 -16.61
C GLN A 52 41.18 -29.46 -15.94
N PHE A 53 40.09 -30.22 -16.09
CA PHE A 53 38.77 -29.92 -15.54
C PHE A 53 38.37 -30.99 -14.51
N ILE A 54 37.98 -30.56 -13.31
CA ILE A 54 37.33 -31.40 -12.30
C ILE A 54 35.85 -31.02 -12.26
N THR A 55 34.97 -31.94 -12.65
CA THR A 55 33.52 -31.74 -12.56
C THR A 55 32.97 -32.63 -11.45
N LEU A 56 32.42 -31.99 -10.42
CA LEU A 56 31.66 -32.65 -9.37
C LEU A 56 30.23 -32.86 -9.84
N THR A 57 29.66 -34.04 -9.58
CA THR A 57 28.26 -34.35 -9.90
C THR A 57 27.45 -34.49 -8.62
N SER A 58 26.18 -34.10 -8.69
CA SER A 58 25.29 -33.88 -7.55
C SER A 58 25.50 -34.81 -6.36
N GLY A 59 25.90 -34.22 -5.24
CA GLY A 59 26.15 -34.93 -3.98
C GLY A 59 27.58 -35.44 -3.85
N ALA A 60 28.49 -35.03 -4.75
CA ALA A 60 29.88 -35.43 -4.69
C ALA A 60 30.62 -34.70 -3.56
N VAL A 61 31.52 -35.44 -2.92
CA VAL A 61 32.46 -34.90 -1.94
C VAL A 61 33.87 -35.17 -2.43
N LEU A 62 34.63 -34.11 -2.73
CA LEU A 62 36.05 -34.19 -3.02
C LEU A 62 36.82 -33.81 -1.76
N THR A 63 37.64 -34.72 -1.24
CA THR A 63 38.54 -34.44 -0.12
C THR A 63 39.98 -34.39 -0.58
N VAL A 64 40.64 -33.27 -0.30
CA VAL A 64 42.06 -33.04 -0.60
C VAL A 64 42.85 -32.99 0.71
N GLN A 65 43.87 -33.84 0.85
CA GLN A 65 44.72 -33.88 2.05
C GLN A 65 46.20 -33.83 1.70
N GLY A 66 46.95 -32.90 2.30
CA GLY A 66 48.42 -32.94 2.32
C GLY A 66 49.16 -32.59 1.02
N VAL A 67 48.45 -32.37 -0.09
CA VAL A 67 49.05 -32.08 -1.41
C VAL A 67 48.70 -30.66 -1.84
N ALA A 68 49.69 -29.76 -1.95
CA ALA A 68 49.50 -28.48 -2.64
C ALA A 68 49.21 -28.76 -4.12
N PHE A 69 48.09 -28.27 -4.65
CA PHE A 69 47.89 -28.21 -6.09
C PHE A 69 48.51 -26.90 -6.58
N GLY A 70 49.71 -26.98 -7.16
CA GLY A 70 50.44 -25.83 -7.70
C GLY A 70 51.96 -26.03 -7.77
N HIS A 71 52.60 -25.35 -8.71
CA HIS A 71 54.05 -25.43 -8.95
C HIS A 71 54.86 -24.82 -7.77
N LEU A 72 55.71 -25.62 -7.11
CA LEU A 72 56.76 -25.11 -6.20
C LEU A 72 58.07 -24.98 -6.99
N ALA A 73 58.48 -23.75 -7.33
CA ALA A 73 59.76 -23.54 -8.03
C ALA A 73 60.95 -23.74 -7.06
N GLY A 74 61.91 -24.58 -7.46
CA GLY A 74 63.11 -24.88 -6.67
C GLY A 74 64.04 -23.67 -6.52
N HIS A 75 64.25 -23.21 -5.28
CA HIS A 75 65.32 -22.27 -4.93
C HIS A 75 66.60 -23.04 -4.52
N PRO A 76 67.77 -22.74 -5.10
CA PRO A 76 69.00 -23.54 -4.93
C PRO A 76 69.63 -23.51 -3.52
N THR A 77 69.05 -22.78 -2.55
CA THR A 77 69.62 -22.64 -1.18
C THR A 77 68.73 -23.17 -0.04
N LEU A 78 67.54 -23.70 -0.33
CA LEU A 78 66.68 -24.27 0.72
C LEU A 78 66.97 -25.77 0.85
N GLY A 79 67.76 -26.13 1.86
CA GLY A 79 68.00 -27.52 2.25
C GLY A 79 66.74 -28.23 2.75
N ASN A 80 66.81 -29.56 2.87
CA ASN A 80 65.75 -30.51 3.27
C ASN A 80 64.57 -29.87 4.03
N ILE A 81 63.40 -29.81 3.36
CA ILE A 81 62.14 -29.36 3.95
C ILE A 81 61.45 -30.58 4.57
N ALA A 82 61.60 -30.77 5.88
CA ALA A 82 61.05 -31.90 6.63
C ALA A 82 59.55 -31.75 6.99
N ASN A 83 58.98 -30.56 6.78
CA ASN A 83 57.57 -30.24 6.94
C ASN A 83 57.17 -29.39 5.74
N LEU A 84 56.12 -29.75 4.99
CA LEU A 84 55.55 -28.89 3.93
C LEU A 84 55.13 -27.56 4.57
N THR A 85 56.05 -26.61 4.58
CA THR A 85 55.78 -25.24 4.99
C THR A 85 55.23 -24.58 3.75
N ALA A 86 54.03 -24.01 3.84
CA ALA A 86 53.41 -23.27 2.74
C ALA A 86 54.44 -22.37 2.04
N ALA A 87 54.35 -22.28 0.70
CA ALA A 87 55.28 -21.52 -0.11
C ALA A 87 55.54 -20.13 0.51
N SER A 88 56.72 -19.95 1.11
CA SER A 88 57.27 -18.63 1.42
C SER A 88 57.94 -18.02 0.19
N SER A 89 57.43 -18.36 -1.00
CA SER A 89 57.93 -17.84 -2.26
C SER A 89 57.34 -16.44 -2.47
N PRO A 90 58.16 -15.38 -2.55
CA PRO A 90 57.71 -14.02 -2.86
C PRO A 90 57.30 -13.84 -4.34
N THR A 91 57.28 -14.93 -5.12
CA THR A 91 56.79 -14.96 -6.51
C THR A 91 55.73 -16.04 -6.64
N THR A 92 54.51 -15.63 -6.95
CA THR A 92 53.30 -16.46 -7.08
C THR A 92 53.43 -17.42 -8.27
N ASN A 93 53.20 -18.72 -8.03
CA ASN A 93 52.90 -19.67 -9.10
C ASN A 93 51.38 -19.91 -9.07
N TYR A 94 50.67 -19.09 -9.86
CA TYR A 94 49.24 -19.20 -10.14
C TYR A 94 49.02 -20.34 -11.14
N ASP A 95 48.23 -21.37 -10.77
CA ASP A 95 47.81 -22.40 -11.72
C ASP A 95 46.53 -21.92 -12.44
N VAL A 96 46.73 -21.04 -13.44
CA VAL A 96 45.67 -20.34 -14.16
C VAL A 96 44.70 -21.29 -14.88
N ASN A 97 45.14 -22.53 -15.09
CA ASN A 97 44.53 -23.47 -16.03
C ASN A 97 43.70 -24.58 -15.36
N MET A 98 43.62 -24.62 -14.02
CA MET A 98 42.78 -25.57 -13.30
C MET A 98 41.38 -25.04 -13.02
N VAL A 99 40.36 -25.79 -13.44
CA VAL A 99 38.95 -25.46 -13.23
C VAL A 99 38.27 -26.53 -12.34
N LEU A 100 37.64 -26.09 -11.26
CA LEU A 100 36.73 -26.89 -10.45
C LEU A 100 35.29 -26.41 -10.65
N SER A 101 34.43 -27.27 -11.18
CA SER A 101 33.03 -26.95 -11.49
C SER A 101 32.07 -27.85 -10.72
N ALA A 102 31.10 -27.25 -10.02
CA ALA A 102 30.07 -27.95 -9.26
C ALA A 102 28.76 -28.10 -10.05
N THR A 103 28.18 -29.30 -10.07
CA THR A 103 26.91 -29.59 -10.75
C THR A 103 25.98 -30.35 -9.81
N GLY A 104 25.04 -29.64 -9.19
CA GLY A 104 24.22 -30.09 -8.07
C GLY A 104 24.78 -29.62 -6.73
N ALA A 105 24.41 -30.29 -5.62
CA ALA A 105 24.86 -29.91 -4.28
C ALA A 105 26.12 -30.66 -3.86
N ASP A 106 27.29 -30.03 -4.05
CA ASP A 106 28.60 -30.66 -3.93
C ASP A 106 29.44 -30.05 -2.81
N THR A 107 30.45 -30.78 -2.35
CA THR A 107 31.35 -30.34 -1.28
C THR A 107 32.82 -30.54 -1.66
N LEU A 108 33.61 -29.47 -1.51
CA LEU A 108 35.08 -29.54 -1.50
C LEU A 108 35.54 -29.47 -0.05
N SER A 109 36.25 -30.49 0.42
CA SER A 109 36.89 -30.49 1.73
C SER A 109 38.40 -30.33 1.56
N THR A 110 38.96 -29.26 2.13
CA THR A 110 40.40 -29.02 2.14
C THR A 110 40.98 -29.31 3.53
N GLN A 111 42.10 -30.05 3.53
CA GLN A 111 42.84 -30.40 4.73
C GLN A 111 44.35 -30.23 4.49
N TYR A 112 45.02 -29.56 5.42
CA TYR A 112 46.47 -29.57 5.61
C TYR A 112 47.39 -28.75 4.66
N VAL A 113 46.92 -27.99 3.65
CA VAL A 113 47.82 -27.12 2.83
C VAL A 113 47.09 -25.90 2.21
N ASN A 114 47.84 -24.86 1.82
CA ASN A 114 47.38 -23.77 0.92
C ASN A 114 47.06 -24.35 -0.48
N HIS A 115 45.78 -24.68 -0.74
CA HIS A 115 45.34 -25.06 -2.08
C HIS A 115 44.94 -23.83 -2.89
N ASN A 116 45.18 -23.90 -4.21
CA ASN A 116 44.85 -22.86 -5.18
C ASN A 116 44.25 -23.50 -6.45
N PHE A 117 43.28 -22.84 -7.06
CA PHE A 117 42.65 -23.21 -8.32
C PHE A 117 42.64 -22.00 -9.25
N GLY A 118 42.69 -22.22 -10.56
CA GLY A 118 42.56 -21.16 -11.56
C GLY A 118 41.16 -20.56 -11.58
N LEU A 119 40.16 -21.43 -11.57
CA LEU A 119 38.73 -21.11 -11.48
C LEU A 119 38.02 -22.13 -10.58
N ILE A 120 37.18 -21.65 -9.67
CA ILE A 120 36.16 -22.43 -8.96
C ILE A 120 34.81 -21.86 -9.38
N GLU A 121 33.91 -22.67 -9.92
CA GLU A 121 32.61 -22.19 -10.40
C GLU A 121 31.43 -23.04 -9.90
N ALA A 122 30.32 -22.34 -9.63
CA ALA A 122 28.99 -22.93 -9.51
C ALA A 122 27.99 -22.04 -10.26
N THR A 123 27.43 -22.55 -11.35
CA THR A 123 26.52 -21.81 -12.25
C THR A 123 25.30 -22.64 -12.58
N GLY A 124 24.09 -22.07 -12.51
CA GLY A 124 22.83 -22.74 -12.80
C GLY A 124 22.01 -23.11 -11.56
N ALA A 125 20.68 -23.05 -11.69
CA ALA A 125 19.76 -23.28 -10.59
C ALA A 125 19.95 -24.65 -9.93
N GLY A 126 20.19 -24.67 -8.62
CA GLY A 126 20.39 -25.89 -7.83
C GLY A 126 21.85 -26.38 -7.77
N ASN A 127 22.78 -25.70 -8.46
CA ASN A 127 24.20 -25.97 -8.35
C ASN A 127 24.77 -25.20 -7.14
N SER A 128 25.40 -25.91 -6.22
CA SER A 128 25.99 -25.35 -5.02
C SER A 128 27.31 -26.03 -4.69
N LEU A 129 28.33 -25.26 -4.37
CA LEU A 129 29.62 -25.76 -3.88
C LEU A 129 29.83 -25.30 -2.44
N ASN A 130 29.85 -26.26 -1.51
CA ASN A 130 30.23 -26.00 -0.14
C ASN A 130 31.72 -26.34 0.06
N ILE A 131 32.55 -25.31 0.22
CA ILE A 131 33.97 -25.44 0.52
C ILE A 131 34.14 -25.48 2.05
N GLN A 132 34.52 -26.65 2.56
CA GLN A 132 34.81 -26.89 3.97
C GLN A 132 36.31 -26.89 4.20
N ILE A 133 36.77 -25.91 4.97
CA ILE A 133 38.15 -25.85 5.42
C ILE A 133 38.21 -26.55 6.79
N GLN A 134 38.82 -27.73 6.83
CA GLN A 134 38.87 -28.57 8.03
C GLN A 134 40.12 -28.31 8.87
N THR A 135 40.02 -28.55 10.18
CA THR A 135 41.06 -28.22 11.16
C THR A 135 41.77 -29.47 11.67
N GLY A 136 43.08 -29.58 11.43
CA GLY A 136 43.93 -30.63 11.99
C GLY A 136 45.30 -30.08 12.40
N GLY A 137 45.61 -30.16 13.69
CA GLY A 137 46.91 -29.76 14.27
C GLY A 137 47.13 -28.24 14.38
N ALA A 138 48.14 -27.83 15.16
CA ALA A 138 48.53 -26.44 15.31
C ALA A 138 49.06 -25.90 13.96
N GLN A 139 48.30 -25.01 13.33
CA GLN A 139 48.60 -24.42 12.03
C GLN A 139 48.70 -22.89 12.14
N THR A 140 49.68 -22.30 11.46
CA THR A 140 49.90 -20.85 11.42
C THR A 140 49.41 -20.18 10.12
N VAL A 141 48.70 -20.91 9.23
CA VAL A 141 48.34 -20.40 7.88
C VAL A 141 46.95 -20.89 7.43
N ASN A 142 46.27 -20.06 6.63
CA ASN A 142 44.93 -20.21 6.04
C ASN A 142 44.68 -21.57 5.37
N GLY A 143 43.48 -22.14 5.53
CA GLY A 143 43.16 -23.45 4.94
C GLY A 143 42.64 -23.42 3.49
N LEU A 144 42.46 -22.23 2.91
CA LEU A 144 42.30 -21.98 1.47
C LEU A 144 42.87 -20.59 1.14
N TYR A 145 43.65 -20.50 0.06
CA TYR A 145 44.08 -19.24 -0.54
C TYR A 145 43.57 -19.17 -1.98
N ASN A 146 42.65 -18.25 -2.25
CA ASN A 146 42.22 -17.94 -3.60
C ASN A 146 43.26 -17.04 -4.29
N TYR A 147 43.90 -17.50 -5.36
CA TYR A 147 44.69 -16.64 -6.26
C TYR A 147 44.05 -16.53 -7.67
N GLY A 148 42.96 -17.26 -7.91
CA GLY A 148 42.23 -17.29 -9.18
C GLY A 148 40.85 -16.66 -9.05
N GLU A 149 39.89 -17.18 -9.81
CA GLU A 149 38.50 -16.73 -9.74
C GLU A 149 37.62 -17.73 -8.97
N ILE A 150 36.79 -17.24 -8.07
CA ILE A 150 35.65 -17.97 -7.51
C ILE A 150 34.38 -17.34 -8.08
N LEU A 151 33.69 -18.06 -8.97
CA LEU A 151 32.48 -17.61 -9.63
C LEU A 151 31.24 -18.26 -9.02
N ALA A 152 30.37 -17.44 -8.44
CA ALA A 152 28.98 -17.78 -8.14
C ALA A 152 28.09 -17.18 -9.25
N GLY A 153 27.94 -17.92 -10.35
CA GLY A 153 27.20 -17.49 -11.53
C GLY A 153 25.67 -17.62 -11.40
N PRO A 154 24.90 -17.29 -12.44
CA PRO A 154 23.44 -17.14 -12.35
C PRO A 154 22.73 -18.37 -11.77
N GLY A 155 22.01 -18.18 -10.66
CA GLY A 155 21.28 -19.23 -9.94
C GLY A 155 22.14 -20.28 -9.23
N GLY A 156 23.48 -20.18 -9.29
CA GLY A 156 24.42 -21.03 -8.57
C GLY A 156 24.81 -20.45 -7.21
N SER A 157 25.44 -21.27 -6.36
CA SER A 157 25.91 -20.79 -5.05
C SER A 157 27.26 -21.37 -4.63
N VAL A 158 28.10 -20.55 -3.99
CA VAL A 158 29.37 -20.97 -3.41
C VAL A 158 29.40 -20.56 -1.94
N LYS A 159 29.65 -21.52 -1.05
CA LYS A 159 29.77 -21.30 0.38
C LYS A 159 31.15 -21.68 0.87
N VAL A 160 31.85 -20.77 1.54
CA VAL A 160 33.14 -21.06 2.20
C VAL A 160 32.96 -21.06 3.71
N ALA A 161 33.10 -22.22 4.33
CA ALA A 161 32.99 -22.41 5.77
C ALA A 161 34.26 -23.03 6.36
N ILE A 162 34.76 -22.41 7.44
CA ILE A 162 35.84 -22.95 8.25
C ILE A 162 35.26 -23.72 9.43
N ALA A 163 35.73 -24.94 9.67
CA ALA A 163 35.41 -25.68 10.89
C ALA A 163 36.05 -25.00 12.11
N THR A 164 35.37 -25.05 13.28
CA THR A 164 35.82 -24.37 14.51
C THR A 164 37.30 -24.63 14.81
N PRO A 165 38.17 -23.60 14.85
CA PRO A 165 39.59 -23.77 15.13
C PRO A 165 39.82 -24.41 16.50
N GLY A 166 40.78 -25.35 16.57
CA GLY A 166 41.36 -25.72 17.85
C GLY A 166 42.09 -24.53 18.48
N ALA A 167 42.18 -24.49 19.82
CA ALA A 167 42.83 -23.40 20.54
C ALA A 167 44.23 -23.10 19.99
N GLY A 168 44.47 -21.85 19.55
CA GLY A 168 45.76 -21.38 19.02
C GLY A 168 45.90 -21.37 17.49
N SER A 169 44.87 -21.73 16.72
CA SER A 169 44.88 -21.66 15.24
C SER A 169 44.06 -20.47 14.73
N SER A 170 44.62 -19.68 13.79
CA SER A 170 43.91 -18.62 13.05
C SER A 170 43.60 -19.11 11.64
N ASN A 171 42.49 -19.82 11.47
CA ASN A 171 42.04 -20.19 10.14
C ASN A 171 41.36 -18.97 9.52
N THR A 172 42.00 -18.34 8.55
CA THR A 172 41.36 -17.32 7.70
C THR A 172 41.23 -17.86 6.28
N PHE A 173 40.30 -17.31 5.51
CA PHE A 173 40.20 -17.52 4.07
C PHE A 173 40.99 -16.39 3.40
N GLY A 174 42.10 -16.74 2.76
CA GLY A 174 42.94 -15.76 2.07
C GLY A 174 42.40 -15.52 0.67
N ASN A 175 42.09 -14.26 0.32
CA ASN A 175 41.67 -13.87 -1.00
C ASN A 175 42.70 -12.91 -1.62
N ALA A 176 43.50 -13.43 -2.54
CA ALA A 176 44.45 -12.68 -3.38
C ALA A 176 43.99 -12.63 -4.86
N GLY A 177 42.83 -13.23 -5.15
CA GLY A 177 42.23 -13.32 -6.48
C GLY A 177 40.87 -12.62 -6.53
N TYR A 178 39.99 -13.13 -7.39
CA TYR A 178 38.67 -12.56 -7.64
C TYR A 178 37.58 -13.46 -7.09
N ILE A 179 36.59 -12.87 -6.42
CA ILE A 179 35.33 -13.52 -6.11
C ILE A 179 34.27 -12.79 -6.92
N VAL A 180 33.68 -13.45 -7.90
CA VAL A 180 32.69 -12.87 -8.80
C VAL A 180 31.33 -13.47 -8.48
N VAL A 181 30.37 -12.62 -8.14
CA VAL A 181 29.00 -13.00 -7.80
C VAL A 181 28.07 -12.40 -8.84
N GLU A 182 27.80 -13.14 -9.91
CA GLU A 182 27.04 -12.67 -11.07
C GLU A 182 25.68 -13.38 -11.12
N GLY A 183 24.66 -12.80 -10.48
CA GLY A 183 23.31 -13.39 -10.39
C GLY A 183 23.21 -14.69 -9.56
N GLY A 184 24.29 -15.08 -8.88
CA GLY A 184 24.36 -16.20 -7.94
C GLY A 184 24.48 -15.77 -6.48
N THR A 185 24.81 -16.71 -5.59
CA THR A 185 25.04 -16.44 -4.17
C THR A 185 26.43 -16.87 -3.70
N PHE A 186 27.21 -15.94 -3.15
CA PHE A 186 28.41 -16.26 -2.39
C PHE A 186 28.16 -16.08 -0.89
N THR A 187 28.64 -17.00 -0.06
CA THR A 187 28.53 -16.86 1.40
C THR A 187 29.78 -17.34 2.09
N THR A 188 30.27 -16.58 3.06
CA THR A 188 31.31 -17.04 3.96
C THR A 188 31.08 -16.60 5.39
N SER A 189 31.27 -17.51 6.34
CA SER A 189 31.35 -17.19 7.77
C SER A 189 32.79 -17.04 8.25
N SER A 190 33.75 -17.09 7.32
CA SER A 190 35.17 -17.11 7.60
C SER A 190 35.73 -15.69 7.61
N THR A 191 36.76 -15.44 8.41
CA THR A 191 37.52 -14.18 8.27
C THR A 191 38.19 -14.17 6.89
N ILE A 192 37.89 -13.14 6.10
CA ILE A 192 38.51 -12.90 4.79
C ILE A 192 39.73 -12.01 5.02
N SER A 193 40.92 -12.57 4.79
CA SER A 193 42.15 -11.79 4.72
C SER A 193 42.49 -11.52 3.27
N ASP A 194 42.87 -10.28 2.98
CA ASP A 194 43.50 -9.96 1.70
C ASP A 194 44.91 -10.58 1.70
N GLY A 195 45.19 -11.37 0.68
CA GLY A 195 46.40 -12.19 0.58
C GLY A 195 47.51 -11.47 -0.16
N ALA A 196 48.01 -10.34 0.35
CA ALA A 196 49.16 -9.67 -0.27
C ALA A 196 50.35 -10.64 -0.36
N ASN A 197 50.73 -11.04 -1.57
CA ASN A 197 51.98 -11.77 -1.81
C ASN A 197 52.90 -11.08 -2.83
N VAL A 198 52.54 -9.87 -3.25
CA VAL A 198 53.47 -8.92 -3.86
C VAL A 198 53.32 -7.60 -3.12
N PRO A 199 54.40 -6.89 -2.75
CA PRO A 199 54.30 -5.54 -2.25
C PRO A 199 53.80 -4.64 -3.39
N ASN A 200 52.48 -4.62 -3.57
CA ASN A 200 51.79 -3.58 -4.29
C ASN A 200 51.92 -2.28 -3.48
N ALA A 201 51.93 -1.13 -4.16
CA ALA A 201 52.04 0.15 -3.49
C ALA A 201 50.92 0.26 -2.44
N ALA A 202 51.27 0.68 -1.21
CA ALA A 202 50.29 0.88 -0.16
C ALA A 202 49.10 1.72 -0.69
N GLY A 203 47.90 1.13 -0.70
CA GLY A 203 46.68 1.75 -1.23
C GLY A 203 46.09 1.16 -2.52
N THR A 204 46.68 0.13 -3.13
CA THR A 204 46.05 -0.64 -4.23
C THR A 204 45.51 -1.99 -3.70
N PRO A 205 44.19 -2.27 -3.80
CA PRO A 205 43.59 -3.56 -3.42
C PRO A 205 44.21 -4.73 -4.21
N ASP A 206 44.53 -5.86 -3.53
CA ASP A 206 45.15 -7.07 -4.12
C ASP A 206 44.23 -8.32 -4.04
N GLY A 207 42.92 -8.07 -4.13
CA GLY A 207 41.86 -9.08 -4.17
C GLY A 207 40.50 -8.39 -4.03
N TYR A 208 39.53 -8.70 -4.88
CA TYR A 208 38.21 -8.05 -4.85
C TYR A 208 37.05 -9.05 -4.86
N ILE A 209 35.92 -8.58 -4.34
CA ILE A 209 34.64 -9.26 -4.43
C ILE A 209 33.76 -8.41 -5.35
N GLU A 210 33.43 -8.91 -6.53
CA GLU A 210 32.50 -8.27 -7.45
C GLU A 210 31.10 -8.84 -7.27
N ILE A 211 30.10 -7.95 -7.25
CA ILE A 211 28.68 -8.31 -7.17
C ILE A 211 27.97 -7.63 -8.33
N GLY A 212 27.37 -8.45 -9.20
CA GLY A 212 26.59 -8.02 -10.36
C GLY A 212 25.51 -9.03 -10.70
N GLY A 213 24.75 -8.80 -11.76
CA GLY A 213 23.71 -9.72 -12.25
C GLY A 213 22.52 -9.89 -11.30
N GLY A 214 22.37 -9.03 -10.28
CA GLY A 214 21.45 -9.27 -9.16
C GLY A 214 21.99 -10.28 -8.13
N GLY A 215 23.31 -10.40 -8.04
CA GLY A 215 24.01 -11.35 -7.19
C GLY A 215 23.90 -11.00 -5.70
N THR A 216 24.16 -12.00 -4.84
CA THR A 216 24.14 -11.85 -3.38
C THR A 216 25.43 -12.35 -2.74
N ALA A 217 26.19 -11.49 -2.07
CA ALA A 217 27.37 -11.85 -1.29
C ALA A 217 27.09 -11.67 0.22
N ALA A 218 27.21 -12.74 1.00
CA ALA A 218 27.08 -12.69 2.46
C ALA A 218 28.43 -12.91 3.15
N LEU A 219 29.01 -11.85 3.68
CA LEU A 219 30.30 -11.82 4.37
C LEU A 219 30.05 -11.79 5.90
N LEU A 220 29.80 -12.98 6.44
CA LEU A 220 29.42 -13.20 7.83
C LEU A 220 30.62 -13.46 8.76
N GLY A 221 31.85 -13.27 8.27
CA GLY A 221 33.09 -13.24 9.06
C GLY A 221 33.69 -11.83 9.12
N SER A 222 34.89 -11.68 9.70
CA SER A 222 35.62 -10.39 9.65
C SER A 222 36.24 -10.16 8.27
N VAL A 223 36.30 -8.91 7.80
CA VAL A 223 36.86 -8.53 6.49
C VAL A 223 38.03 -7.57 6.71
N ALA A 224 39.20 -7.92 6.18
CA ALA A 224 40.42 -7.12 6.32
C ALA A 224 40.36 -5.78 5.57
N SER A 225 41.15 -4.79 6.01
CA SER A 225 41.08 -3.42 5.51
C SER A 225 41.51 -3.21 4.06
N SER A 226 42.24 -4.16 3.50
CA SER A 226 42.70 -4.12 2.12
C SER A 226 41.80 -4.93 1.16
N GLN A 227 40.72 -5.53 1.66
CA GLN A 227 39.69 -6.14 0.83
C GLN A 227 38.75 -5.06 0.28
N GLN A 228 38.43 -5.16 -1.01
CA GLN A 228 37.41 -4.33 -1.66
C GLN A 228 36.21 -5.19 -2.08
N VAL A 229 35.01 -4.65 -1.90
CA VAL A 229 33.77 -5.14 -2.50
C VAL A 229 33.31 -4.13 -3.54
N ILE A 230 32.94 -4.58 -4.73
CA ILE A 230 32.60 -3.74 -5.87
C ILE A 230 31.24 -4.18 -6.40
N PHE A 231 30.29 -3.25 -6.44
CA PHE A 231 29.06 -3.40 -7.21
C PHE A 231 29.33 -3.00 -8.66
N THR A 232 29.00 -3.85 -9.63
CA THR A 232 29.47 -3.71 -11.01
C THR A 232 28.41 -3.29 -12.02
N ASP A 233 27.13 -3.33 -11.65
CA ASP A 233 26.02 -2.94 -12.52
C ASP A 233 24.87 -2.24 -11.77
N THR A 234 23.76 -2.00 -12.46
CA THR A 234 22.56 -1.33 -11.91
C THR A 234 21.44 -2.31 -11.56
N LEU A 235 21.71 -3.61 -11.53
CA LEU A 235 20.74 -4.60 -11.07
C LEU A 235 20.73 -4.62 -9.53
N HIS A 236 19.67 -5.13 -8.92
CA HIS A 236 19.54 -5.10 -7.46
C HIS A 236 20.49 -6.11 -6.80
N ASN A 237 21.73 -5.70 -6.53
CA ASN A 237 22.75 -6.54 -5.93
C ASN A 237 22.72 -6.43 -4.40
N PHE A 238 23.13 -7.50 -3.71
CA PHE A 238 23.03 -7.60 -2.26
C PHE A 238 24.36 -7.94 -1.60
N LEU A 239 24.78 -7.13 -0.64
CA LEU A 239 25.89 -7.39 0.27
C LEU A 239 25.39 -7.53 1.71
N THR A 240 25.58 -8.68 2.36
CA THR A 240 25.26 -8.86 3.78
C THR A 240 26.54 -8.87 4.63
N ILE A 241 26.55 -8.07 5.70
CA ILE A 241 27.63 -7.96 6.69
C ILE A 241 27.02 -8.21 8.08
N ALA A 242 27.71 -8.91 8.98
CA ALA A 242 27.19 -9.16 10.34
C ALA A 242 27.47 -8.01 11.34
N ASN A 243 26.48 -7.66 12.17
CA ASN A 243 26.47 -6.57 13.18
C ASN A 243 27.58 -6.67 14.28
N HIS A 244 28.30 -7.80 14.36
CA HIS A 244 29.33 -8.03 15.39
C HIS A 244 30.71 -8.39 14.82
N ASN A 245 30.88 -8.34 13.50
CA ASN A 245 32.16 -8.60 12.86
C ASN A 245 32.82 -7.30 12.42
N SER A 246 34.16 -7.29 12.47
CA SER A 246 34.93 -6.15 11.96
C SER A 246 34.95 -6.21 10.44
N PHE A 247 34.15 -5.37 9.79
CA PHE A 247 34.31 -5.04 8.37
C PHE A 247 35.23 -3.83 8.26
N ALA A 248 36.49 -4.04 7.91
CA ALA A 248 37.46 -2.96 7.76
C ALA A 248 37.73 -2.59 6.29
N GLY A 249 37.20 -3.38 5.34
CA GLY A 249 37.38 -3.18 3.91
C GLY A 249 36.61 -1.98 3.34
N SER A 250 36.72 -1.79 2.03
CA SER A 250 36.00 -0.74 1.30
C SER A 250 34.92 -1.32 0.39
N VAL A 251 33.88 -0.54 0.14
CA VAL A 251 32.80 -0.83 -0.79
C VAL A 251 32.81 0.25 -1.87
N ALA A 252 32.87 -0.17 -3.13
CA ALA A 252 32.84 0.70 -4.29
C ALA A 252 31.66 0.33 -5.22
N GLY A 253 31.25 1.28 -6.06
CA GLY A 253 30.20 1.07 -7.05
C GLY A 253 28.77 1.02 -6.51
N PHE A 254 28.57 1.12 -5.19
CA PHE A 254 27.26 1.06 -4.53
C PHE A 254 26.29 2.12 -5.08
N GLY A 255 25.32 1.70 -5.89
CA GLY A 255 24.45 2.58 -6.68
C GLY A 255 22.99 2.16 -6.64
N ALA A 256 22.11 2.99 -7.21
CA ALA A 256 20.65 2.82 -7.12
C ALA A 256 20.20 1.38 -7.40
N GLY A 257 19.43 0.80 -6.48
CA GLY A 257 18.96 -0.59 -6.53
C GLY A 257 19.79 -1.57 -5.70
N ASP A 258 21.04 -1.26 -5.37
CA ASP A 258 21.89 -2.08 -4.52
C ASP A 258 21.48 -1.99 -3.04
N THR A 259 21.78 -3.04 -2.28
CA THR A 259 21.52 -3.12 -0.84
C THR A 259 22.74 -3.62 -0.06
N ILE A 260 23.11 -2.91 1.00
CA ILE A 260 24.03 -3.38 2.05
C ILE A 260 23.21 -3.71 3.30
N GLN A 261 23.11 -4.98 3.65
CA GLN A 261 22.41 -5.44 4.85
C GLN A 261 23.39 -5.61 6.01
N ILE A 262 23.09 -5.00 7.16
CA ILE A 262 23.75 -5.28 8.44
C ILE A 262 22.92 -6.31 9.22
N ALA A 263 23.28 -7.57 9.07
CA ALA A 263 22.60 -8.70 9.66
C ALA A 263 22.71 -8.74 11.19
N GLY A 264 21.59 -9.04 11.86
CA GLY A 264 21.55 -9.19 13.32
C GLY A 264 21.27 -7.91 14.11
N ILE A 265 20.98 -6.79 13.44
CA ILE A 265 20.35 -5.63 14.08
C ILE A 265 18.86 -5.94 14.28
N THR A 266 18.37 -5.77 15.51
CA THR A 266 16.95 -6.04 15.84
C THR A 266 16.25 -4.88 16.54
N GLY A 267 17.02 -3.88 16.99
CA GLY A 267 16.53 -2.68 17.67
C GLY A 267 16.54 -1.43 16.80
N ALA A 268 16.31 -0.28 17.44
CA ALA A 268 16.45 1.02 16.82
C ALA A 268 17.91 1.27 16.40
N THR A 269 18.13 2.08 15.37
CA THR A 269 19.47 2.35 14.83
C THR A 269 19.75 3.84 14.67
N THR A 270 21.03 4.16 14.57
CA THR A 270 21.53 5.45 14.10
C THR A 270 22.35 5.22 12.84
N LEU A 271 22.21 6.12 11.87
CA LEU A 271 23.02 6.13 10.67
C LEU A 271 23.83 7.42 10.65
N GLY A 272 25.13 7.30 10.39
CA GLY A 272 26.04 8.41 10.26
C GLY A 272 26.88 8.26 9.00
N TYR A 273 27.29 9.37 8.41
CA TYR A 273 28.22 9.37 7.28
C TYR A 273 29.18 10.55 7.43
N SER A 274 30.49 10.29 7.38
CA SER A 274 31.51 11.32 7.54
C SER A 274 32.80 10.95 6.80
N GLY A 275 33.30 11.89 5.99
CA GLY A 275 34.47 11.67 5.13
C GLY A 275 34.15 10.66 4.04
N SER A 276 34.44 9.39 4.30
CA SER A 276 34.12 8.24 3.43
C SER A 276 33.41 7.10 4.17
N LEU A 277 33.22 7.25 5.48
CA LEU A 277 32.78 6.19 6.36
C LEU A 277 31.28 6.30 6.61
N LEU A 278 30.55 5.24 6.24
CA LEU A 278 29.18 4.96 6.65
C LEU A 278 29.21 4.22 7.99
N THR A 279 28.51 4.75 8.98
CA THR A 279 28.48 4.22 10.34
C THR A 279 27.06 3.86 10.74
N VAL A 280 26.85 2.62 11.18
CA VAL A 280 25.58 2.09 11.66
C VAL A 280 25.73 1.78 13.14
N GLY A 281 24.98 2.46 13.99
CA GLY A 281 24.96 2.23 15.43
C GLY A 281 23.65 1.58 15.87
N GLU A 282 23.69 0.42 16.54
CA GLU A 282 22.50 -0.16 17.17
C GLU A 282 22.25 0.51 18.52
N LEU A 283 21.01 0.92 18.79
CA LEU A 283 20.59 1.59 20.02
C LEU A 283 19.96 0.59 21.00
N ASN A 284 20.31 0.72 22.29
CA ASN A 284 19.52 0.09 23.34
C ASN A 284 18.21 0.86 23.62
N SER A 285 17.36 0.30 24.49
CA SER A 285 16.09 0.91 24.92
C SER A 285 16.24 2.27 25.63
N GLY A 286 17.46 2.65 26.02
CA GLY A 286 17.79 3.96 26.60
C GLY A 286 18.39 4.95 25.58
N GLY A 287 18.45 4.62 24.29
CA GLY A 287 18.98 5.49 23.23
C GLY A 287 20.51 5.58 23.20
N THR A 288 21.24 4.66 23.85
CA THR A 288 22.71 4.59 23.79
C THR A 288 23.14 3.60 22.73
N VAL A 289 24.15 3.96 21.92
CA VAL A 289 24.73 3.07 20.91
C VAL A 289 25.50 1.93 21.59
N THR A 290 25.09 0.68 21.35
CA THR A 290 25.67 -0.54 21.95
C THR A 290 26.69 -1.21 21.05
N THR A 291 26.52 -1.12 19.74
CA THR A 291 27.42 -1.68 18.72
C THR A 291 27.49 -0.74 17.54
N THR A 292 28.61 -0.79 16.81
CA THR A 292 28.84 0.06 15.65
C THR A 292 29.50 -0.74 14.55
N VAL A 293 28.90 -0.71 13.36
CA VAL A 293 29.51 -1.18 12.12
C VAL A 293 29.92 0.04 11.31
N THR A 294 31.16 0.06 10.82
CA THR A 294 31.67 1.14 9.96
C THR A 294 32.11 0.55 8.64
N ILE A 295 31.71 1.17 7.53
CA ILE A 295 32.00 0.72 6.17
C ILE A 295 32.56 1.91 5.41
N ASP A 296 33.72 1.76 4.79
CA ASP A 296 34.23 2.77 3.87
C ASP A 296 33.52 2.63 2.53
N VAL A 297 32.61 3.53 2.22
CA VAL A 297 31.87 3.57 0.95
C VAL A 297 32.43 4.61 -0.01
N GLY A 298 33.49 5.33 0.36
CA GLY A 298 34.06 6.42 -0.43
C GLY A 298 33.38 7.78 -0.18
N THR A 299 33.94 8.85 -0.76
CA THR A 299 33.63 10.27 -0.45
C THR A 299 32.54 10.90 -1.34
N GLY A 300 31.88 10.10 -2.18
CA GLY A 300 30.92 10.59 -3.19
C GLY A 300 29.49 10.78 -2.71
N TYR A 301 29.20 10.56 -1.42
CA TYR A 301 27.86 10.52 -0.87
C TYR A 301 27.61 11.65 0.14
N SER A 302 26.35 11.82 0.53
CA SER A 302 25.95 12.51 1.75
C SER A 302 25.19 11.54 2.65
N LEU A 303 24.98 11.86 3.94
CA LEU A 303 24.15 11.00 4.80
C LEU A 303 22.74 10.79 4.23
N SER A 304 22.19 11.82 3.57
CA SER A 304 20.88 11.75 2.89
C SER A 304 20.88 10.85 1.64
N SER A 305 22.04 10.42 1.17
CA SER A 305 22.16 9.46 0.06
C SER A 305 21.75 8.05 0.46
N PHE A 306 21.62 7.74 1.75
CA PHE A 306 21.37 6.38 2.22
C PHE A 306 19.94 6.22 2.75
N GLY A 307 19.17 5.31 2.17
CA GLY A 307 17.93 4.83 2.76
C GLY A 307 18.23 3.68 3.74
N SER A 308 17.48 3.57 4.85
CA SER A 308 17.63 2.42 5.75
C SER A 308 16.28 1.86 6.18
N VAL A 309 16.11 0.54 6.07
CA VAL A 309 14.88 -0.17 6.43
C VAL A 309 15.23 -1.35 7.33
N LEU A 310 14.53 -1.50 8.45
CA LEU A 310 14.68 -2.70 9.28
C LEU A 310 13.92 -3.86 8.62
N SER A 311 14.65 -4.88 8.17
CA SER A 311 14.12 -6.08 7.54
C SER A 311 14.16 -7.28 8.50
N THR A 312 13.60 -8.41 8.08
CA THR A 312 13.65 -9.65 8.86
C THR A 312 15.06 -10.21 9.05
N GLY A 313 16.03 -9.76 8.22
CA GLY A 313 17.43 -10.19 8.28
C GLY A 313 18.36 -9.25 9.04
N GLY A 314 17.96 -7.99 9.25
CA GLY A 314 18.79 -6.95 9.87
C GLY A 314 18.41 -5.55 9.40
N LEU A 315 19.36 -4.61 9.39
CA LEU A 315 19.14 -3.30 8.79
C LEU A 315 19.60 -3.31 7.33
N ASP A 316 18.67 -3.12 6.40
CA ASP A 316 18.97 -2.98 4.98
C ASP A 316 19.27 -1.50 4.68
N ILE A 317 20.44 -1.22 4.12
CA ILE A 317 20.85 0.10 3.67
C ILE A 317 20.79 0.10 2.15
N GLN A 318 19.92 0.94 1.60
CA GLN A 318 19.71 1.05 0.16
C GLN A 318 20.49 2.25 -0.39
N ALA A 319 21.00 2.06 -1.60
CA ALA A 319 21.82 3.05 -2.28
C ALA A 319 21.03 4.32 -2.67
N PRO A 320 21.72 5.45 -2.91
CA PRO A 320 21.10 6.70 -3.33
C PRO A 320 20.34 6.57 -4.64
N SER A 321 19.06 6.94 -4.64
CA SER A 321 18.33 7.17 -5.89
C SER A 321 18.77 8.52 -6.47
N VAL A 322 19.44 8.49 -7.62
CA VAL A 322 19.45 9.63 -8.56
C VAL A 322 18.44 9.31 -9.66
N ASP A 323 17.33 10.03 -9.68
CA ASP A 323 16.36 10.10 -10.80
C ASP A 323 15.51 8.86 -11.16
N ALA A 324 14.85 8.22 -10.21
CA ALA A 324 13.64 7.44 -10.51
C ALA A 324 12.46 8.04 -9.76
N ALA A 325 11.34 8.28 -10.46
CA ALA A 325 10.10 8.77 -9.88
C ALA A 325 9.70 7.89 -8.68
N ASN A 326 9.96 8.41 -7.48
CA ASN A 326 9.82 7.67 -6.23
C ASN A 326 8.32 7.60 -5.88
N ALA A 327 7.72 6.43 -6.09
CA ALA A 327 6.44 6.10 -5.50
C ALA A 327 6.67 5.68 -4.03
N LEU A 328 6.59 6.62 -3.09
CA LEU A 328 6.66 6.29 -1.66
C LEU A 328 5.35 5.62 -1.24
N THR A 329 5.36 4.30 -1.03
CA THR A 329 4.18 3.53 -0.66
C THR A 329 4.19 3.23 0.84
N PHE A 330 3.20 3.73 1.57
CA PHE A 330 2.98 3.36 2.97
C PHE A 330 2.07 2.12 3.05
N THR A 331 2.63 0.96 3.42
CA THR A 331 1.87 -0.28 3.69
C THR A 331 2.01 -0.69 5.16
N GLY A 332 0.90 -0.79 5.90
CA GLY A 332 0.90 -1.23 7.30
C GLY A 332 -0.48 -1.64 7.82
N THR A 333 -0.52 -2.45 8.88
CA THR A 333 -1.74 -2.82 9.62
C THR A 333 -2.32 -1.62 10.36
N ALA A 334 -3.65 -1.48 10.41
CA ALA A 334 -4.38 -0.37 11.02
C ALA A 334 -3.71 0.19 12.30
N GLY A 335 -3.12 1.37 12.15
CA GLY A 335 -2.40 2.13 13.16
C GLY A 335 -1.97 3.46 12.55
N THR A 336 -2.04 4.54 13.32
CA THR A 336 -1.74 5.91 12.90
C THR A 336 -0.35 5.96 12.26
N ILE A 337 -0.27 6.28 10.96
CA ILE A 337 1.02 6.65 10.37
C ILE A 337 1.35 8.02 10.98
N SER A 338 2.26 8.05 11.95
CA SER A 338 2.68 9.27 12.63
C SER A 338 3.28 10.22 11.60
N SER A 339 2.49 11.25 11.25
CA SER A 339 2.74 12.44 10.41
C SER A 339 3.65 12.30 9.18
N PHE A 340 3.24 12.90 8.05
CA PHE A 340 4.11 13.13 6.89
C PHE A 340 5.45 13.82 7.26
N GLU A 341 5.51 14.46 8.43
CA GLU A 341 6.63 15.20 9.01
C GLU A 341 7.82 14.32 9.46
N ASP A 342 7.69 12.99 9.48
CA ASP A 342 8.81 12.09 9.73
C ASP A 342 9.78 12.10 8.52
N ARG A 343 10.59 13.16 8.46
CA ARG A 343 11.60 13.45 7.42
C ARG A 343 12.66 12.35 7.28
N THR A 344 12.70 11.36 8.19
CA THR A 344 13.56 10.18 8.03
C THR A 344 13.05 9.21 6.97
N LYS A 345 11.79 9.35 6.53
CA LYS A 345 11.15 8.56 5.47
C LYS A 345 11.17 9.23 4.10
N TRP A 346 11.67 10.46 4.02
CA TRP A 346 11.78 11.25 2.79
C TRP A 346 13.25 11.31 2.38
N ALA A 347 13.57 10.86 1.17
CA ALA A 347 14.95 10.80 0.67
C ALA A 347 15.54 12.20 0.35
N HIS A 348 14.77 13.28 0.51
CA HIS A 348 15.15 14.62 0.08
C HIS A 348 15.18 15.60 1.27
N ASN A 349 16.34 16.23 1.43
CA ASN A 349 16.59 17.35 2.36
C ASN A 349 15.93 18.63 1.81
N ASP A 350 14.64 18.58 1.51
CA ASP A 350 13.94 19.75 1.02
C ASP A 350 13.78 20.80 2.14
N PRO A 351 13.82 22.10 1.79
CA PRO A 351 13.66 23.17 2.76
C PRO A 351 12.30 23.03 3.46
N ALA A 352 12.23 23.46 4.72
CA ALA A 352 11.00 23.46 5.51
C ALA A 352 9.84 24.07 4.70
N GLY A 353 8.75 23.31 4.51
CA GLY A 353 7.55 23.73 3.80
C GLY A 353 7.36 23.16 2.39
N THR A 354 8.21 22.24 1.91
CA THR A 354 7.90 21.41 0.73
C THR A 354 7.70 19.97 1.16
N LEU A 355 6.47 19.47 1.01
CA LEU A 355 6.07 18.14 1.44
C LEU A 355 6.20 17.13 0.31
N ILE A 356 5.82 17.48 -0.92
CA ILE A 356 5.83 16.55 -2.08
C ILE A 356 6.25 17.29 -3.35
N PRO A 357 7.47 17.07 -3.87
CA PRO A 357 7.94 17.65 -5.11
C PRO A 357 7.14 17.23 -6.35
N GLY A 358 7.20 18.06 -7.40
CA GLY A 358 6.59 17.72 -8.69
C GLY A 358 7.24 16.50 -9.34
N GLY A 359 6.41 15.58 -9.83
CA GLY A 359 6.84 14.31 -10.42
C GLY A 359 6.95 13.14 -9.42
N GLU A 360 6.82 13.40 -8.12
CA GLU A 360 6.75 12.35 -7.10
C GLU A 360 5.32 11.83 -6.89
N THR A 361 5.22 10.60 -6.39
CA THR A 361 3.94 9.99 -6.03
C THR A 361 4.00 9.41 -4.62
N VAL A 362 3.02 9.73 -3.79
CA VAL A 362 2.84 9.14 -2.47
C VAL A 362 1.59 8.26 -2.50
N ILE A 363 1.69 7.03 -2.02
CA ILE A 363 0.57 6.09 -1.97
C ILE A 363 0.25 5.74 -0.52
N ILE A 364 -0.97 6.05 -0.09
CA ILE A 364 -1.56 5.66 1.18
C ILE A 364 -2.52 4.51 0.90
N ALA A 365 -2.09 3.28 1.20
CA ALA A 365 -2.82 2.06 0.84
C ALA A 365 -3.54 1.38 2.01
N ALA A 366 -3.32 1.84 3.25
CA ALA A 366 -4.00 1.36 4.45
C ALA A 366 -3.86 2.37 5.61
N GLY A 367 -4.80 2.33 6.56
CA GLY A 367 -4.75 3.13 7.78
C GLY A 367 -5.10 4.60 7.58
N THR A 368 -4.68 5.45 8.52
CA THR A 368 -4.89 6.90 8.47
C THR A 368 -3.52 7.60 8.51
N ALA A 369 -3.25 8.43 7.52
CA ALA A 369 -2.11 9.33 7.49
C ALA A 369 -2.55 10.76 7.82
N SER A 370 -1.68 11.56 8.44
CA SER A 370 -1.99 12.95 8.76
C SER A 370 -0.90 13.94 8.34
N ILE A 371 -1.31 15.13 7.90
CA ILE A 371 -0.46 16.30 7.70
C ILE A 371 -0.87 17.30 8.78
N SER A 372 0.02 17.57 9.74
CA SER A 372 -0.31 18.31 10.98
C SER A 372 0.72 19.38 11.37
N SER A 373 1.55 19.77 10.42
CA SER A 373 2.65 20.72 10.56
C SER A 373 2.19 22.11 11.03
N ALA A 374 3.03 22.76 11.83
CA ALA A 374 2.83 24.15 12.24
C ALA A 374 3.22 25.16 11.14
N ILE A 375 3.78 24.68 10.02
CA ILE A 375 4.17 25.49 8.86
C ILE A 375 3.32 25.10 7.65
N THR A 376 3.21 26.01 6.69
CA THR A 376 2.60 25.73 5.38
C THR A 376 3.41 24.66 4.65
N GLU A 377 2.73 23.64 4.15
CA GLU A 377 3.33 22.52 3.43
C GLU A 377 3.01 22.61 1.93
N THR A 378 3.98 22.31 1.06
CA THR A 378 3.79 22.39 -0.40
C THR A 378 3.64 21.00 -1.01
N ASN A 379 2.52 20.72 -1.68
CA ASN A 379 2.33 19.58 -2.58
C ASN A 379 2.35 20.05 -4.03
N SER A 380 3.34 19.60 -4.79
CA SER A 380 3.41 19.76 -6.25
C SER A 380 3.39 18.41 -6.99
N GLY A 381 3.36 17.29 -6.26
CA GLY A 381 3.37 15.93 -6.80
C GLY A 381 1.97 15.29 -6.81
N THR A 382 1.91 13.96 -6.68
CA THR A 382 0.65 13.19 -6.61
C THR A 382 0.53 12.46 -5.28
N ILE A 383 -0.62 12.56 -4.63
CA ILE A 383 -1.00 11.71 -3.49
C ILE A 383 -2.10 10.77 -3.97
N ILE A 384 -1.97 9.47 -3.71
CA ILE A 384 -3.00 8.47 -3.99
C ILE A 384 -3.47 7.90 -2.65
N VAL A 385 -4.75 8.09 -2.34
CA VAL A 385 -5.41 7.53 -1.16
C VAL A 385 -6.32 6.40 -1.61
N SER A 386 -5.96 5.18 -1.25
CA SER A 386 -6.65 3.96 -1.70
C SER A 386 -6.99 3.07 -0.52
N ASN A 387 -8.29 2.86 -0.24
CA ASN A 387 -8.78 2.07 0.90
C ASN A 387 -8.13 2.49 2.24
N ALA A 388 -7.96 3.80 2.41
CA ALA A 388 -7.25 4.43 3.51
C ALA A 388 -7.76 5.86 3.72
N ALA A 389 -7.25 6.54 4.75
CA ALA A 389 -7.60 7.93 5.04
C ALA A 389 -6.36 8.85 5.07
N LEU A 390 -6.53 10.08 4.57
CA LEU A 390 -5.60 11.19 4.74
C LEU A 390 -6.32 12.32 5.48
N ILE A 391 -5.72 12.85 6.54
CA ILE A 391 -6.24 14.02 7.26
C ILE A 391 -5.21 15.14 7.19
N ASP A 392 -5.52 16.23 6.52
CA ASP A 392 -4.71 17.43 6.51
C ASP A 392 -5.32 18.50 7.42
N THR A 393 -4.62 18.87 8.49
CA THR A 393 -5.04 19.97 9.39
C THR A 393 -4.28 21.27 9.10
N THR A 394 -3.50 21.31 8.01
CA THR A 394 -2.60 22.40 7.64
C THR A 394 -2.99 23.04 6.32
N SER A 395 -2.22 24.03 5.88
CA SER A 395 -2.39 24.62 4.55
C SER A 395 -1.52 23.85 3.56
N LEU A 396 -2.13 23.10 2.63
CA LEU A 396 -1.41 22.43 1.55
C LEU A 396 -1.38 23.33 0.30
N VAL A 397 -0.28 24.04 0.12
CA VAL A 397 -0.07 24.92 -1.04
C VAL A 397 0.59 24.17 -2.18
N GLY A 398 0.63 24.76 -3.37
CA GLY A 398 1.18 24.12 -4.57
C GLY A 398 0.08 23.68 -5.54
N ASN A 399 0.49 22.97 -6.60
CA ASN A 399 -0.41 22.57 -7.69
C ASN A 399 -0.54 21.03 -7.80
N GLY A 400 -0.37 20.34 -6.67
CA GLY A 400 -0.33 18.88 -6.62
C GLY A 400 -1.70 18.24 -6.82
N ILE A 401 -1.68 16.95 -7.15
CA ILE A 401 -2.86 16.12 -7.37
C ILE A 401 -3.10 15.25 -6.12
N ILE A 402 -4.36 15.11 -5.71
CA ILE A 402 -4.80 14.17 -4.69
C ILE A 402 -5.84 13.24 -5.32
N THR A 403 -5.48 11.99 -5.55
CA THR A 403 -6.36 10.96 -6.08
C THR A 403 -7.00 10.17 -4.95
N ILE A 404 -8.33 10.09 -4.94
CA ILE A 404 -9.13 9.31 -3.99
C ILE A 404 -9.73 8.12 -4.72
N GLN A 405 -9.48 6.88 -4.28
CA GLN A 405 -9.94 5.69 -4.99
C GLN A 405 -10.18 4.49 -4.08
N ASN A 406 -10.95 3.50 -4.56
CA ASN A 406 -11.20 2.23 -3.86
C ASN A 406 -11.64 2.40 -2.39
N GLY A 407 -12.50 3.37 -2.10
CA GLY A 407 -12.96 3.67 -0.73
C GLY A 407 -11.98 4.51 0.09
N GLY A 408 -11.17 5.33 -0.57
CA GLY A 408 -10.27 6.28 0.08
C GLY A 408 -11.03 7.46 0.68
N GLN A 409 -10.51 8.04 1.76
CA GLN A 409 -11.03 9.26 2.37
C GLN A 409 -9.94 10.32 2.47
N VAL A 410 -10.22 11.55 2.07
CA VAL A 410 -9.35 12.71 2.29
C VAL A 410 -10.13 13.75 3.08
N THR A 411 -9.67 14.07 4.29
CA THR A 411 -10.21 15.14 5.10
C THR A 411 -9.28 16.35 5.05
N LEU A 412 -9.76 17.45 4.48
CA LEU A 412 -9.10 18.76 4.51
C LEU A 412 -9.71 19.58 5.65
N ALA A 413 -9.02 19.61 6.78
CA ALA A 413 -9.42 20.21 8.04
C ALA A 413 -8.59 21.46 8.40
N ASN A 414 -8.38 22.34 7.42
CA ASN A 414 -7.54 23.51 7.60
C ASN A 414 -8.30 24.73 8.14
N SER A 415 -8.06 25.05 9.41
CA SER A 415 -8.73 26.20 10.05
C SER A 415 -8.13 27.57 9.69
N THR A 416 -6.92 27.59 9.12
CA THR A 416 -6.13 28.83 8.85
C THR A 416 -5.47 28.86 7.47
N GLY A 417 -5.60 27.78 6.69
CA GLY A 417 -4.92 27.56 5.42
C GLY A 417 -5.83 27.58 4.20
N THR A 418 -5.24 27.58 3.00
CA THR A 418 -5.95 27.36 1.73
C THR A 418 -5.32 26.20 0.97
N ASP A 419 -6.13 25.26 0.48
CA ASP A 419 -5.71 24.18 -0.44
C ASP A 419 -6.06 24.53 -1.89
N SER A 420 -6.10 25.83 -2.21
CA SER A 420 -6.70 26.36 -3.44
C SER A 420 -5.96 25.99 -4.73
N GLY A 421 -4.69 25.60 -4.64
CA GLY A 421 -3.95 25.13 -5.82
C GLY A 421 -4.06 23.62 -6.06
N GLN A 422 -4.64 22.87 -5.13
CA GLN A 422 -4.72 21.42 -5.21
C GLN A 422 -5.79 20.96 -6.21
N SER A 423 -5.51 19.86 -6.91
CA SER A 423 -6.50 19.17 -7.73
C SER A 423 -6.89 17.84 -7.08
N VAL A 424 -8.12 17.71 -6.62
CA VAL A 424 -8.68 16.45 -6.15
C VAL A 424 -9.28 15.67 -7.33
N VAL A 425 -8.92 14.40 -7.44
CA VAL A 425 -9.36 13.51 -8.51
C VAL A 425 -10.01 12.28 -7.89
N PHE A 426 -11.28 12.04 -8.16
CA PHE A 426 -11.91 10.77 -7.87
C PHE A 426 -11.47 9.75 -8.93
N GLY A 427 -10.78 8.69 -8.48
CA GLY A 427 -10.13 7.68 -9.30
C GLY A 427 -11.03 6.46 -9.55
N ALA A 428 -10.48 5.25 -9.39
CA ALA A 428 -11.29 4.03 -9.49
C ALA A 428 -12.44 4.05 -8.47
N GLY A 429 -13.66 3.80 -8.94
CA GLY A 429 -14.89 4.04 -8.19
C GLY A 429 -14.93 3.30 -6.85
N GLY A 430 -15.41 4.00 -5.81
CA GLY A 430 -15.73 3.41 -4.53
C GLY A 430 -16.80 2.31 -4.66
N THR A 431 -17.08 1.63 -3.57
CA THR A 431 -18.24 0.72 -3.46
C THR A 431 -19.32 1.38 -2.63
N SER A 432 -20.56 0.92 -2.72
CA SER A 432 -21.66 1.44 -1.87
C SER A 432 -21.42 1.28 -0.36
N LEU A 433 -20.44 0.47 0.06
CA LEU A 433 -20.03 0.28 1.46
C LEU A 433 -18.71 0.98 1.81
N ALA A 434 -18.00 1.51 0.81
CA ALA A 434 -16.73 2.20 0.95
C ALA A 434 -16.63 3.24 -0.17
N LEU A 435 -17.29 4.37 0.06
CA LEU A 435 -17.31 5.50 -0.86
C LEU A 435 -15.92 6.13 -0.95
N ASN A 436 -15.58 6.70 -2.10
CA ASN A 436 -14.48 7.65 -2.13
C ASN A 436 -14.99 8.97 -1.53
N THR A 437 -14.32 9.51 -0.52
CA THR A 437 -14.84 10.68 0.20
C THR A 437 -13.83 11.82 0.24
N LEU A 438 -14.23 12.99 -0.24
CA LEU A 438 -13.57 14.27 0.06
C LEU A 438 -14.33 14.97 1.18
N ASP A 439 -13.72 15.08 2.36
CA ASP A 439 -14.32 15.68 3.55
C ASP A 439 -13.68 17.05 3.83
N LEU A 440 -14.48 18.11 3.77
CA LEU A 440 -14.07 19.50 3.99
C LEU A 440 -14.53 20.03 5.36
N THR A 441 -14.90 19.16 6.30
CA THR A 441 -15.58 19.58 7.54
C THR A 441 -14.80 20.53 8.42
N GLY A 442 -13.46 20.43 8.42
CA GLY A 442 -12.59 21.32 9.18
C GLY A 442 -12.04 22.51 8.38
N SER A 443 -12.38 22.65 7.10
CA SER A 443 -11.86 23.75 6.25
C SER A 443 -12.71 25.01 6.43
N THR A 444 -12.25 25.97 7.22
CA THR A 444 -13.03 27.20 7.51
C THR A 444 -13.05 28.20 6.35
N LEU A 445 -12.13 28.06 5.40
CA LEU A 445 -12.02 28.92 4.22
C LEU A 445 -12.60 28.26 2.95
N GLY A 446 -13.11 27.04 3.06
CA GLY A 446 -13.59 26.24 1.93
C GLY A 446 -12.46 25.66 1.08
N PHE A 447 -12.84 24.96 0.01
CA PHE A 447 -11.91 24.38 -0.94
C PHE A 447 -11.90 25.20 -2.24
N GLY A 448 -10.81 25.93 -2.47
CA GLY A 448 -10.61 26.75 -3.66
C GLY A 448 -9.96 26.02 -4.84
N GLY A 449 -9.65 24.74 -4.68
CA GLY A 449 -9.04 23.90 -5.71
C GLY A 449 -10.05 23.33 -6.70
N THR A 450 -9.57 22.45 -7.57
CA THR A 450 -10.42 21.78 -8.58
C THR A 450 -10.73 20.35 -8.20
N ILE A 451 -11.94 19.91 -8.47
CA ILE A 451 -12.42 18.54 -8.29
C ILE A 451 -12.73 17.96 -9.67
N SER A 452 -12.34 16.72 -9.92
CA SER A 452 -12.65 16.03 -11.17
C SER A 452 -12.86 14.53 -10.95
N GLY A 453 -13.46 13.86 -11.93
CA GLY A 453 -13.73 12.42 -11.86
C GLY A 453 -14.91 12.02 -10.99
N PHE A 454 -15.63 12.99 -10.42
CA PHE A 454 -16.75 12.74 -9.49
C PHE A 454 -17.88 11.94 -10.16
N GLY A 455 -18.23 10.80 -9.57
CA GLY A 455 -19.17 9.84 -10.12
C GLY A 455 -19.91 9.02 -9.07
N LEU A 456 -20.39 7.84 -9.48
CA LEU A 456 -21.12 6.92 -8.60
C LEU A 456 -20.20 6.42 -7.48
N ASN A 457 -20.74 6.35 -6.25
CA ASN A 457 -20.04 5.97 -5.02
C ASN A 457 -18.90 6.93 -4.60
N ASP A 458 -18.96 8.18 -5.05
CA ASP A 458 -18.11 9.26 -4.58
C ASP A 458 -18.96 10.25 -3.76
N ASP A 459 -18.39 10.81 -2.69
CA ASP A 459 -19.04 11.76 -1.79
C ASP A 459 -18.11 12.97 -1.52
N ILE A 460 -18.71 14.16 -1.47
CA ILE A 460 -18.06 15.40 -1.03
C ILE A 460 -18.81 15.94 0.18
N VAL A 461 -18.16 15.95 1.34
CA VAL A 461 -18.75 16.45 2.59
C VAL A 461 -18.34 17.90 2.82
N LEU A 462 -19.29 18.82 2.72
CA LEU A 462 -19.15 20.22 3.11
C LEU A 462 -19.54 20.40 4.58
N GLY A 463 -18.57 20.44 5.49
CA GLY A 463 -18.95 20.61 6.89
C GLY A 463 -19.39 22.02 7.28
N ASN A 464 -19.85 22.12 8.53
CA ASN A 464 -20.36 23.34 9.15
C ASN A 464 -19.40 24.54 9.12
N SER A 465 -18.10 24.30 8.89
CA SER A 465 -17.06 25.32 8.74
C SER A 465 -17.05 25.96 7.35
N VAL A 466 -17.48 25.22 6.31
CA VAL A 466 -17.52 25.65 4.91
C VAL A 466 -18.89 26.22 4.54
N LEU A 467 -19.94 25.54 4.96
CA LEU A 467 -21.33 25.99 4.86
C LEU A 467 -21.87 26.01 6.30
N PRO A 468 -22.18 27.18 6.89
CA PRO A 468 -22.70 27.30 8.25
C PRO A 468 -23.81 26.28 8.51
N ALA A 469 -23.78 25.67 9.70
CA ALA A 469 -24.67 24.56 10.08
C ALA A 469 -26.12 24.81 9.63
N VAL A 470 -26.60 23.94 8.73
CA VAL A 470 -27.95 24.03 8.17
C VAL A 470 -28.95 23.88 9.32
N ALA A 471 -29.71 24.94 9.59
CA ALA A 471 -30.67 24.91 10.69
C ALA A 471 -31.77 23.87 10.42
N LEU A 472 -32.34 23.28 11.48
CA LEU A 472 -33.46 22.35 11.34
C LEU A 472 -34.60 23.04 10.57
N GLY A 473 -34.99 22.47 9.42
CA GLY A 473 -36.01 23.05 8.52
C GLY A 473 -35.48 23.99 7.43
N SER A 474 -34.17 24.27 7.37
CA SER A 474 -33.53 24.90 6.20
C SER A 474 -33.37 23.88 5.05
N GLN A 475 -33.31 24.37 3.82
CA GLN A 475 -33.04 23.54 2.63
C GLN A 475 -31.61 23.76 2.13
N VAL A 476 -31.18 22.87 1.24
CA VAL A 476 -29.99 23.08 0.41
C VAL A 476 -30.41 23.17 -1.05
N SER A 477 -29.94 24.21 -1.73
CA SER A 477 -30.07 24.37 -3.18
C SER A 477 -28.75 24.15 -3.86
N LEU A 478 -28.83 23.46 -5.00
CA LEU A 478 -27.70 23.22 -5.90
C LEU A 478 -27.90 24.01 -7.18
N SER A 479 -26.89 24.76 -7.58
CA SER A 479 -26.83 25.37 -8.91
C SER A 479 -25.46 25.13 -9.53
N TYR A 480 -25.43 24.94 -10.84
CA TYR A 480 -24.21 24.62 -11.57
C TYR A 480 -24.04 25.54 -12.78
N ALA A 481 -22.87 26.17 -12.90
CA ALA A 481 -22.55 27.06 -14.02
C ALA A 481 -21.05 27.07 -14.36
N GLY A 482 -20.72 26.80 -15.63
CA GLY A 482 -19.37 26.91 -16.20
C GLY A 482 -18.38 25.80 -15.79
N SER A 483 -18.32 25.50 -14.49
CA SER A 483 -17.64 24.39 -13.83
C SER A 483 -17.91 24.39 -12.31
N LEU A 484 -18.53 25.47 -11.83
CA LEU A 484 -18.77 25.74 -10.43
C LEU A 484 -20.12 25.16 -10.00
N LEU A 485 -20.08 24.30 -8.98
CA LEU A 485 -21.23 23.86 -8.21
C LEU A 485 -21.38 24.79 -7.00
N THR A 486 -22.44 25.57 -6.96
CA THR A 486 -22.81 26.38 -5.80
C THR A 486 -23.82 25.62 -4.95
N VAL A 487 -23.45 25.41 -3.70
CA VAL A 487 -24.28 24.81 -2.65
C VAL A 487 -24.73 25.92 -1.72
N ALA A 488 -26.02 26.17 -1.65
CA ALA A 488 -26.57 27.26 -0.86
C ALA A 488 -27.63 26.79 0.12
N GLU A 489 -27.47 27.15 1.40
CA GLU A 489 -28.51 27.01 2.40
C GLU A 489 -29.64 28.01 2.09
N LEU A 490 -30.88 27.54 2.10
CA LEU A 490 -32.07 28.36 2.04
C LEU A 490 -32.81 28.32 3.37
N ASN A 491 -33.29 29.48 3.83
CA ASN A 491 -34.24 29.52 4.93
C ASN A 491 -35.62 28.97 4.52
N THR A 492 -36.55 28.89 5.49
CA THR A 492 -37.94 28.46 5.28
C THR A 492 -38.72 29.30 4.26
N ALA A 493 -38.25 30.51 3.94
CA ALA A 493 -38.82 31.39 2.90
C ALA A 493 -38.13 31.23 1.53
N GLY A 494 -37.21 30.27 1.37
CA GLY A 494 -36.49 30.00 0.13
C GLY A 494 -35.38 31.03 -0.19
N SER A 495 -34.99 31.87 0.76
CA SER A 495 -33.89 32.85 0.57
C SER A 495 -32.56 32.26 1.00
N VAL A 496 -31.50 32.52 0.21
CA VAL A 496 -30.13 32.07 0.51
C VAL A 496 -29.62 32.71 1.80
N THR A 497 -29.27 31.90 2.79
CA THR A 497 -28.68 32.33 4.08
C THR A 497 -27.17 32.16 4.10
N ALA A 498 -26.65 31.16 3.40
CA ALA A 498 -25.23 30.93 3.20
C ALA A 498 -24.98 30.16 1.89
N SER A 499 -23.78 30.28 1.32
CA SER A 499 -23.41 29.51 0.13
C SER A 499 -21.93 29.22 0.08
N SER A 500 -21.57 28.04 -0.42
CA SER A 500 -20.22 27.67 -0.80
C SER A 500 -20.18 27.29 -2.28
N THR A 501 -19.02 27.40 -2.91
CA THR A 501 -18.83 27.05 -4.32
C THR A 501 -17.64 26.12 -4.45
N LEU A 502 -17.82 25.04 -5.21
CA LEU A 502 -16.80 24.06 -5.55
C LEU A 502 -16.58 24.07 -7.07
N ASP A 503 -15.33 24.05 -7.52
CA ASP A 503 -15.04 23.79 -8.92
C ASP A 503 -15.01 22.28 -9.15
N VAL A 504 -16.09 21.72 -9.72
CA VAL A 504 -16.23 20.28 -9.99
C VAL A 504 -15.95 19.93 -11.45
N GLY A 505 -15.40 20.88 -12.20
CA GLY A 505 -15.09 20.72 -13.61
C GLY A 505 -16.30 20.80 -14.52
N THR A 506 -16.06 20.64 -15.83
CA THR A 506 -17.08 20.71 -16.89
C THR A 506 -17.72 19.34 -17.15
N GLY A 507 -18.96 19.31 -17.64
CA GLY A 507 -19.63 18.09 -18.10
C GLY A 507 -20.80 17.64 -17.24
N TYR A 508 -21.10 18.39 -16.18
CA TYR A 508 -22.22 18.15 -15.28
C TYR A 508 -23.39 19.11 -15.55
N SER A 509 -24.47 18.89 -14.81
CA SER A 509 -25.64 19.76 -14.70
C SER A 509 -26.05 19.84 -13.23
N ALA A 510 -26.93 20.76 -12.85
CA ALA A 510 -27.44 20.78 -11.46
C ALA A 510 -28.10 19.44 -11.07
N SER A 511 -28.76 18.76 -12.01
CA SER A 511 -29.34 17.43 -11.81
C SER A 511 -28.32 16.28 -11.74
N SER A 512 -27.04 16.55 -11.97
CA SER A 512 -25.98 15.55 -11.82
C SER A 512 -25.56 15.35 -10.35
N PHE A 513 -26.08 16.18 -9.45
CA PHE A 513 -25.71 16.20 -8.04
C PHE A 513 -26.97 16.08 -7.16
N VAL A 514 -26.79 15.45 -6.01
CA VAL A 514 -27.74 15.43 -4.90
C VAL A 514 -27.03 16.01 -3.70
N ALA A 515 -27.72 16.86 -2.93
CA ALA A 515 -27.24 17.34 -1.65
C ALA A 515 -28.04 16.68 -0.53
N LEU A 516 -27.33 16.11 0.43
CA LEU A 516 -27.87 15.45 1.61
C LEU A 516 -27.38 16.23 2.84
N LEU A 517 -28.27 16.65 3.74
CA LEU A 517 -27.85 17.34 4.97
C LEU A 517 -27.30 16.31 5.97
N GLY A 518 -25.99 16.27 6.22
CA GLY A 518 -25.41 15.44 7.27
C GLY A 518 -25.48 16.09 8.66
N THR A 519 -25.26 15.31 9.72
CA THR A 519 -25.10 15.84 11.09
C THR A 519 -23.92 16.80 11.23
N ASN A 520 -22.94 16.69 10.32
CA ASN A 520 -21.72 17.48 10.30
C ASN A 520 -21.68 18.52 9.16
N GLY A 521 -22.73 18.64 8.34
CA GLY A 521 -22.74 19.56 7.18
C GLY A 521 -23.66 19.13 6.03
N VAL A 522 -23.19 19.25 4.79
CA VAL A 522 -23.91 18.84 3.57
C VAL A 522 -23.03 17.87 2.77
N ASN A 523 -23.49 16.65 2.57
CA ASN A 523 -22.89 15.68 1.67
C ASN A 523 -23.40 15.93 0.25
N ILE A 524 -22.52 15.83 -0.74
CA ILE A 524 -22.84 15.98 -2.16
C ILE A 524 -22.46 14.68 -2.84
N GLU A 525 -23.41 14.08 -3.53
CA GLU A 525 -23.27 12.79 -4.19
C GLU A 525 -23.83 12.88 -5.62
N THR A 526 -23.56 11.88 -6.46
CA THR A 526 -24.32 11.71 -7.72
C THR A 526 -25.60 10.93 -7.47
N PRO A 527 -26.70 11.20 -8.20
CA PRO A 527 -27.93 10.42 -8.07
C PRO A 527 -27.68 8.91 -8.24
N ALA A 528 -28.24 8.10 -7.34
CA ALA A 528 -28.12 6.65 -7.43
C ALA A 528 -28.68 6.13 -8.76
N THR A 529 -27.96 5.17 -9.37
CA THR A 529 -28.40 4.46 -10.58
C THR A 529 -28.87 3.03 -10.30
N VAL A 530 -28.71 2.56 -9.06
CA VAL A 530 -29.11 1.25 -8.58
C VAL A 530 -30.08 1.44 -7.42
N ILE A 531 -31.19 0.71 -7.43
CA ILE A 531 -32.20 0.72 -6.37
C ILE A 531 -31.55 0.25 -5.07
N GLU A 532 -31.40 1.16 -4.11
CA GLU A 532 -30.79 0.86 -2.82
C GLU A 532 -31.76 0.21 -1.83
N ALA A 533 -31.21 -0.28 -0.72
CA ALA A 533 -32.01 -0.81 0.38
C ALA A 533 -32.98 0.27 0.87
N PRO A 534 -34.23 -0.09 1.22
CA PRO A 534 -35.20 0.94 1.59
C PRO A 534 -34.84 1.72 2.86
N LEU A 535 -35.03 3.04 2.85
CA LEU A 535 -34.93 3.84 4.06
C LEU A 535 -36.07 3.45 5.01
N THR A 536 -35.76 3.08 6.25
CA THR A 536 -36.77 2.62 7.20
C THR A 536 -36.89 3.56 8.41
N PHE A 537 -38.04 4.21 8.53
CA PHE A 537 -38.48 4.89 9.75
C PHE A 537 -39.12 3.88 10.71
N SER A 538 -38.50 3.73 11.89
CA SER A 538 -39.02 2.93 12.99
C SER A 538 -38.83 3.67 14.32
N GLY A 539 -39.81 3.55 15.22
CA GLY A 539 -39.79 4.22 16.51
C GLY A 539 -40.96 3.82 17.41
N THR A 540 -40.91 4.26 18.66
CA THR A 540 -42.05 4.15 19.58
C THR A 540 -43.19 5.05 19.09
N ALA A 541 -44.43 4.59 19.17
CA ALA A 541 -45.61 5.38 18.82
C ALA A 541 -45.56 6.79 19.44
N GLY A 542 -45.76 7.82 18.62
CA GLY A 542 -45.67 9.23 19.02
C GLY A 542 -44.26 9.83 18.98
N THR A 543 -43.22 9.06 18.67
CA THR A 543 -41.88 9.62 18.36
C THR A 543 -41.91 10.16 16.93
N LEU A 544 -41.68 11.46 16.78
CA LEU A 544 -41.61 12.14 15.49
C LEU A 544 -40.23 11.93 14.87
N ASN A 545 -40.15 11.22 13.76
CA ASN A 545 -38.97 11.17 12.91
C ASN A 545 -39.20 12.12 11.73
N SER A 546 -38.29 13.05 11.52
CA SER A 546 -38.39 14.00 10.40
C SER A 546 -37.75 13.40 9.16
N PHE A 547 -38.38 13.60 8.01
CA PHE A 547 -37.75 13.36 6.70
C PHE A 547 -36.48 14.20 6.60
N GLU A 548 -36.50 15.40 7.15
CA GLU A 548 -35.37 16.32 7.23
C GLU A 548 -34.38 15.99 8.37
N ASP A 549 -34.45 14.82 9.01
CA ASP A 549 -33.49 14.38 10.05
C ASP A 549 -32.19 13.85 9.40
N PRO A 550 -31.06 14.59 9.54
CA PRO A 550 -29.76 14.22 8.98
C PRO A 550 -29.26 12.85 9.41
N THR A 551 -29.66 12.41 10.62
CA THR A 551 -29.17 11.16 11.20
C THR A 551 -29.76 9.92 10.52
N LYS A 552 -30.75 10.10 9.65
CA LYS A 552 -31.45 9.02 8.94
C LYS A 552 -30.91 8.76 7.54
N TYR A 553 -29.91 9.52 7.09
CA TYR A 553 -29.30 9.36 5.77
C TYR A 553 -28.24 8.26 5.82
N VAL A 554 -28.53 7.11 5.21
CA VAL A 554 -27.59 5.99 5.09
C VAL A 554 -27.66 5.46 3.68
N GLY A 555 -26.53 5.53 2.95
CA GLY A 555 -26.39 5.06 1.57
C GLY A 555 -27.33 5.79 0.63
N HIS A 556 -26.95 6.99 0.20
CA HIS A 556 -27.53 7.83 -0.88
C HIS A 556 -29.05 8.12 -0.88
N LEU A 557 -29.82 7.69 0.12
CA LEU A 557 -31.25 7.98 0.23
C LEU A 557 -31.53 9.12 1.22
N ALA A 558 -31.53 10.37 0.75
CA ALA A 558 -31.96 11.54 1.53
C ALA A 558 -33.44 11.88 1.34
N PRO A 559 -34.29 11.73 2.38
CA PRO A 559 -35.53 12.47 2.45
C PRO A 559 -35.25 13.95 2.70
N GLY A 560 -35.67 14.81 1.78
CA GLY A 560 -35.46 16.26 1.90
C GLY A 560 -35.31 16.99 0.58
N SER A 561 -35.09 16.30 -0.54
CA SER A 561 -34.98 16.94 -1.85
C SER A 561 -35.67 16.16 -2.99
N SER A 562 -35.56 14.82 -3.04
CA SER A 562 -36.37 14.01 -3.96
C SER A 562 -36.31 12.51 -3.62
N ILE A 563 -37.43 11.80 -3.78
CA ILE A 563 -37.47 10.34 -3.85
C ILE A 563 -37.55 9.99 -5.33
N VAL A 564 -36.58 9.28 -5.90
CA VAL A 564 -36.55 8.99 -7.34
C VAL A 564 -37.21 7.66 -7.69
N SER A 565 -37.46 7.43 -8.99
CA SER A 565 -38.13 6.20 -9.45
C SER A 565 -37.32 4.95 -9.12
N GLY A 566 -37.98 3.97 -8.49
CA GLY A 566 -37.36 2.73 -8.03
C GLY A 566 -37.00 2.71 -6.55
N GLU A 567 -36.86 3.88 -5.91
CA GLU A 567 -36.59 3.97 -4.47
C GLU A 567 -37.83 3.64 -3.63
N THR A 568 -37.58 3.11 -2.43
CA THR A 568 -38.62 2.83 -1.45
C THR A 568 -38.25 3.41 -0.08
N VAL A 569 -39.17 4.19 0.50
CA VAL A 569 -39.15 4.58 1.91
C VAL A 569 -40.16 3.71 2.66
N LEU A 570 -39.77 3.09 3.77
CA LEU A 570 -40.65 2.35 4.67
C LEU A 570 -40.86 3.14 5.96
N VAL A 571 -42.11 3.36 6.32
CA VAL A 571 -42.53 3.76 7.66
C VAL A 571 -43.18 2.53 8.28
N VAL A 572 -42.53 1.90 9.26
CA VAL A 572 -42.98 0.61 9.84
C VAL A 572 -43.47 0.74 11.28
N SER A 573 -43.08 1.80 11.98
CA SER A 573 -43.58 2.13 13.33
C SER A 573 -43.31 3.58 13.68
N GLY A 574 -44.13 4.16 14.57
CA GLY A 574 -43.99 5.55 15.01
C GLY A 574 -44.54 6.56 14.00
N THR A 575 -44.10 7.80 14.10
CA THR A 575 -44.49 8.87 13.17
C THR A 575 -43.29 9.27 12.32
N ALA A 576 -43.47 9.35 11.00
CA ALA A 576 -42.56 10.02 10.10
C ALA A 576 -43.22 11.30 9.56
N SER A 577 -42.48 12.40 9.45
CA SER A 577 -43.06 13.67 8.99
C SER A 577 -42.18 14.42 8.01
N ILE A 578 -42.78 15.00 6.98
CA ILE A 578 -42.23 16.12 6.22
C ILE A 578 -42.72 17.38 6.91
N ALA A 579 -41.83 18.05 7.64
CA ALA A 579 -42.18 19.17 8.51
C ALA A 579 -41.78 20.54 7.93
N SER A 580 -40.91 20.57 6.92
CA SER A 580 -40.47 21.81 6.30
C SER A 580 -41.57 22.42 5.41
N THR A 581 -41.53 23.73 5.16
CA THR A 581 -42.42 24.42 4.19
C THR A 581 -42.05 24.13 2.73
N SER A 582 -41.23 23.11 2.49
CA SER A 582 -40.48 22.91 1.25
C SER A 582 -40.98 21.68 0.52
N PRO A 583 -41.26 21.76 -0.79
CA PRO A 583 -41.80 20.60 -1.50
C PRO A 583 -40.83 19.41 -1.50
N VAL A 584 -41.34 18.21 -1.25
CA VAL A 584 -40.60 16.96 -1.52
C VAL A 584 -41.05 16.44 -2.89
N ALA A 585 -40.11 16.19 -3.81
CA ALA A 585 -40.40 15.60 -5.10
C ALA A 585 -40.36 14.07 -5.03
N ASN A 586 -41.52 13.41 -4.92
CA ASN A 586 -41.65 11.97 -4.90
C ASN A 586 -41.97 11.41 -6.30
N SER A 587 -41.06 10.61 -6.83
CA SER A 587 -41.22 9.77 -8.03
C SER A 587 -41.02 8.28 -7.73
N GLY A 588 -40.76 7.91 -6.46
CA GLY A 588 -40.58 6.55 -5.98
C GLY A 588 -41.79 6.04 -5.19
N THR A 589 -41.53 5.23 -4.15
CA THR A 589 -42.57 4.65 -3.29
C THR A 589 -42.35 4.99 -1.81
N ILE A 590 -43.38 5.48 -1.11
CA ILE A 590 -43.42 5.59 0.36
C ILE A 590 -44.42 4.55 0.89
N ASN A 591 -43.96 3.54 1.61
CA ASN A 591 -44.77 2.48 2.21
C ASN A 591 -45.02 2.78 3.70
N VAL A 592 -46.26 2.99 4.09
CA VAL A 592 -46.67 3.24 5.48
C VAL A 592 -47.41 2.02 6.01
N THR A 593 -46.82 1.31 6.97
CA THR A 593 -47.32 0.02 7.46
C THR A 593 -47.17 -0.12 8.97
N GLY A 594 -48.02 -0.91 9.61
CA GLY A 594 -47.94 -1.21 11.04
C GLY A 594 -48.92 -0.40 11.88
N THR A 595 -49.28 -0.95 13.04
CA THR A 595 -50.29 -0.37 13.92
C THR A 595 -49.76 0.91 14.56
N SER A 596 -50.55 1.99 14.51
CA SER A 596 -50.15 3.33 15.00
C SER A 596 -48.96 3.93 14.26
N THR A 597 -48.73 3.50 13.01
CA THR A 597 -47.74 4.10 12.12
C THR A 597 -48.37 5.25 11.36
N VAL A 598 -47.76 6.43 11.42
CA VAL A 598 -48.29 7.64 10.79
C VAL A 598 -47.21 8.29 9.91
N PHE A 599 -47.58 8.64 8.68
CA PHE A 599 -46.81 9.56 7.84
C PHE A 599 -47.54 10.90 7.76
N ILE A 600 -46.89 11.99 8.14
CA ILE A 600 -47.46 13.34 8.12
C ILE A 600 -46.73 14.18 7.08
N ASP A 601 -47.43 14.68 6.09
CA ASP A 601 -46.90 15.63 5.12
C ASP A 601 -47.48 17.01 5.39
N ALA A 602 -46.67 17.94 5.91
CA ALA A 602 -47.06 19.33 6.12
C ALA A 602 -46.60 20.25 4.97
N ALA A 603 -45.93 19.70 3.95
CA ALA A 603 -45.38 20.41 2.82
C ALA A 603 -46.08 20.03 1.51
N THR A 604 -45.61 20.53 0.37
CA THR A 604 -46.09 20.04 -0.94
C THR A 604 -45.38 18.74 -1.31
N LEU A 605 -46.09 17.62 -1.39
CA LEU A 605 -45.58 16.39 -1.98
C LEU A 605 -45.83 16.38 -3.49
N SER A 606 -44.81 16.79 -4.25
CA SER A 606 -44.84 16.87 -5.71
C SER A 606 -44.32 15.59 -6.37
N GLY A 607 -44.51 15.44 -7.68
CA GLY A 607 -44.00 14.29 -8.44
C GLY A 607 -45.09 13.25 -8.75
N GLY A 608 -44.69 12.18 -9.45
CA GLY A 608 -45.60 11.12 -9.93
C GLY A 608 -45.53 9.82 -9.13
N GLY A 609 -44.97 9.86 -7.92
CA GLY A 609 -44.68 8.70 -7.10
C GLY A 609 -45.91 8.13 -6.39
N THR A 610 -45.68 7.05 -5.64
CA THR A 610 -46.73 6.37 -4.85
C THR A 610 -46.50 6.54 -3.35
N VAL A 611 -47.56 6.79 -2.61
CA VAL A 611 -47.62 6.64 -1.15
C VAL A 611 -48.59 5.48 -0.85
N ALA A 612 -48.06 4.32 -0.51
CA ALA A 612 -48.83 3.13 -0.22
C ALA A 612 -49.14 3.01 1.28
N ILE A 613 -50.42 2.86 1.60
CA ILE A 613 -50.94 2.68 2.96
C ILE A 613 -51.22 1.20 3.16
N GLY A 614 -50.30 0.48 3.78
CA GLY A 614 -50.50 -0.92 4.15
C GLY A 614 -51.18 -1.09 5.51
N ALA A 615 -51.35 -2.34 5.93
CA ALA A 615 -52.17 -2.71 7.09
C ALA A 615 -51.87 -1.89 8.35
N GLY A 616 -52.86 -1.10 8.79
CA GLY A 616 -52.80 -0.28 10.01
C GLY A 616 -52.08 1.06 9.87
N GLY A 617 -51.54 1.35 8.68
CA GLY A 617 -50.84 2.60 8.40
C GLY A 617 -51.80 3.78 8.23
N HIS A 618 -51.31 4.97 8.55
CA HIS A 618 -52.03 6.22 8.41
C HIS A 618 -51.19 7.26 7.69
N VAL A 619 -51.78 7.96 6.73
CA VAL A 619 -51.18 9.12 6.05
C VAL A 619 -52.00 10.35 6.39
N THR A 620 -51.35 11.43 6.80
CA THR A 620 -51.96 12.75 7.00
C THR A 620 -51.33 13.73 6.04
N LEU A 621 -52.11 14.30 5.13
CA LEU A 621 -51.72 15.44 4.32
C LEU A 621 -52.25 16.70 5.01
N ALA A 622 -51.35 17.56 5.46
CA ALA A 622 -51.59 18.78 6.22
C ALA A 622 -50.97 20.00 5.53
N ASN A 623 -50.83 19.93 4.20
CA ASN A 623 -50.23 20.98 3.40
C ASN A 623 -51.07 22.27 3.43
N ALA A 624 -50.51 23.32 4.02
CA ALA A 624 -51.12 24.64 4.06
C ALA A 624 -50.75 25.54 2.86
N ALA A 625 -49.72 25.16 2.09
CA ALA A 625 -49.12 25.97 1.04
C ALA A 625 -48.74 25.12 -0.18
N GLY A 626 -49.59 25.13 -1.22
CA GLY A 626 -49.39 24.41 -2.47
C GLY A 626 -50.35 23.22 -2.63
N THR A 627 -50.29 22.49 -3.73
CA THR A 627 -51.21 21.37 -3.99
C THR A 627 -50.38 20.10 -4.17
N ASP A 628 -50.74 19.02 -3.49
CA ASP A 628 -50.10 17.70 -3.68
C ASP A 628 -50.58 17.12 -5.01
N THR A 629 -49.90 17.47 -6.09
CA THR A 629 -50.29 17.11 -7.46
C THR A 629 -49.60 15.84 -7.94
N ALA A 630 -50.32 15.02 -8.71
CA ALA A 630 -49.81 13.85 -9.44
C ALA A 630 -49.34 12.64 -8.60
N GLN A 631 -49.42 12.73 -7.28
CA GLN A 631 -49.17 11.60 -6.37
C GLN A 631 -50.28 10.53 -6.45
N THR A 632 -49.90 9.26 -6.31
CA THR A 632 -50.84 8.16 -6.11
C THR A 632 -50.85 7.74 -4.64
N ILE A 633 -51.96 7.92 -3.95
CA ILE A 633 -52.19 7.31 -2.63
C ILE A 633 -52.79 5.92 -2.85
N LEU A 634 -52.08 4.85 -2.52
CA LEU A 634 -52.49 3.48 -2.76
C LEU A 634 -52.86 2.78 -1.44
N PHE A 635 -54.14 2.47 -1.25
CA PHE A 635 -54.58 1.64 -0.14
C PHE A 635 -54.23 0.16 -0.39
N GLY A 636 -53.63 -0.48 0.61
CA GLY A 636 -53.39 -1.91 0.68
C GLY A 636 -54.54 -2.64 1.37
N THR A 637 -54.34 -3.91 1.76
CA THR A 637 -55.38 -4.68 2.45
C THR A 637 -55.46 -4.32 3.93
N GLY A 638 -56.50 -3.61 4.34
CA GLY A 638 -56.83 -3.34 5.75
C GLY A 638 -57.47 -4.53 6.48
N SER A 639 -57.71 -4.39 7.79
CA SER A 639 -58.48 -5.37 8.58
C SER A 639 -59.38 -4.69 9.62
N ALA A 640 -60.36 -5.42 10.15
CA ALA A 640 -61.28 -4.92 11.18
C ALA A 640 -60.58 -4.39 12.46
N THR A 641 -59.34 -4.82 12.72
CA THR A 641 -58.53 -4.38 13.88
C THR A 641 -57.40 -3.42 13.51
N THR A 642 -57.18 -3.19 12.22
CA THR A 642 -56.11 -2.34 11.69
C THR A 642 -56.63 -1.61 10.44
N LEU A 643 -57.33 -0.50 10.67
CA LEU A 643 -57.82 0.35 9.60
C LEU A 643 -56.63 1.02 8.89
N ASN A 644 -56.72 1.17 7.58
CA ASN A 644 -55.81 2.03 6.83
C ASN A 644 -56.46 3.41 6.73
N GLY A 645 -55.72 4.48 7.01
CA GLY A 645 -56.30 5.83 7.00
C GLY A 645 -55.55 6.81 6.11
N LEU A 646 -56.30 7.59 5.35
CA LEU A 646 -55.84 8.84 4.74
C LEU A 646 -56.57 9.99 5.42
N ASP A 647 -55.84 10.97 5.94
CA ASP A 647 -56.39 12.18 6.52
C ASP A 647 -55.96 13.39 5.67
N ILE A 648 -56.94 14.12 5.13
CA ILE A 648 -56.72 15.36 4.37
C ILE A 648 -57.43 16.54 5.03
N ASN A 649 -57.80 16.44 6.31
CA ASN A 649 -58.56 17.46 7.03
C ASN A 649 -57.90 18.84 7.00
N ASP A 650 -56.57 18.89 7.12
CA ASP A 650 -55.80 20.14 7.22
C ASP A 650 -55.10 20.52 5.90
N ASN A 651 -55.38 19.81 4.79
CA ASN A 651 -54.80 20.10 3.47
C ASN A 651 -55.52 21.25 2.75
N SER A 652 -55.45 22.47 3.28
CA SER A 652 -56.04 23.66 2.64
C SER A 652 -55.51 23.96 1.24
N GLY A 653 -54.32 23.45 0.91
CA GLY A 653 -53.69 23.57 -0.39
C GLY A 653 -54.27 22.65 -1.49
N GLY A 654 -55.02 21.63 -1.08
CA GLY A 654 -55.74 20.69 -1.93
C GLY A 654 -54.91 19.47 -2.35
N PHE A 655 -55.61 18.39 -2.69
CA PHE A 655 -55.03 17.16 -3.22
C PHE A 655 -55.40 16.99 -4.70
N GLY A 656 -54.39 17.02 -5.58
CA GLY A 656 -54.52 16.89 -7.03
C GLY A 656 -54.06 15.53 -7.57
N GLY A 657 -53.87 14.54 -6.69
CA GLY A 657 -53.44 13.19 -7.03
C GLY A 657 -54.58 12.20 -7.28
N THR A 658 -54.24 10.91 -7.33
CA THR A 658 -55.19 9.79 -7.43
C THR A 658 -55.18 8.99 -6.13
N ILE A 659 -56.34 8.62 -5.63
CA ILE A 659 -56.50 7.64 -4.56
C ILE A 659 -56.85 6.31 -5.23
N ALA A 660 -56.11 5.24 -4.95
CA ALA A 660 -56.31 3.94 -5.57
C ALA A 660 -56.45 2.84 -4.51
N GLY A 661 -57.17 1.78 -4.86
CA GLY A 661 -57.24 0.56 -4.03
C GLY A 661 -58.11 0.68 -2.78
N PHE A 662 -58.91 1.74 -2.68
CA PHE A 662 -59.80 1.97 -1.54
C PHE A 662 -60.86 0.87 -1.42
N GLY A 663 -60.93 0.22 -0.26
CA GLY A 663 -61.75 -0.95 -0.01
C GLY A 663 -62.30 -1.05 1.42
N ALA A 664 -62.66 -2.26 1.81
CA ALA A 664 -63.17 -2.51 3.16
C ALA A 664 -62.05 -2.29 4.19
N TYR A 665 -62.40 -1.61 5.30
CA TYR A 665 -61.48 -1.26 6.38
C TYR A 665 -60.45 -0.18 6.04
N ASP A 666 -60.70 0.58 4.98
CA ASP A 666 -60.01 1.82 4.69
C ASP A 666 -60.89 3.01 5.10
N ALA A 667 -60.24 4.12 5.48
CA ALA A 667 -60.92 5.35 5.86
C ALA A 667 -60.23 6.55 5.21
N ILE A 668 -61.04 7.48 4.70
CA ILE A 668 -60.58 8.80 4.28
C ILE A 668 -61.26 9.83 5.18
N THR A 669 -60.47 10.59 5.92
CA THR A 669 -60.94 11.75 6.69
C THR A 669 -60.81 12.98 5.82
N ILE A 670 -61.94 13.60 5.51
CA ILE A 670 -62.03 14.88 4.81
C ILE A 670 -62.62 15.86 5.80
N GLY A 671 -61.99 17.02 6.00
CA GLY A 671 -62.57 18.01 6.89
C GLY A 671 -62.48 19.43 6.35
N THR A 672 -62.62 20.40 7.26
CA THR A 672 -63.13 21.73 6.93
C THR A 672 -62.17 22.62 6.14
N SER A 673 -60.91 22.19 5.96
CA SER A 673 -59.95 22.91 5.12
C SER A 673 -60.05 22.52 3.65
N VAL A 674 -60.61 21.33 3.37
CA VAL A 674 -60.81 20.78 2.02
C VAL A 674 -62.28 20.85 1.60
N LEU A 675 -63.19 20.76 2.57
CA LEU A 675 -64.60 21.10 2.40
C LEU A 675 -64.75 22.61 2.51
N PRO A 676 -65.66 23.23 1.74
CA PRO A 676 -65.97 24.63 1.94
C PRO A 676 -66.58 24.84 3.34
N ALA A 677 -66.28 25.99 3.95
CA ALA A 677 -66.54 26.22 5.37
C ALA A 677 -68.05 26.25 5.65
N ALA A 678 -68.57 25.16 6.24
CA ALA A 678 -69.97 25.07 6.65
C ALA A 678 -70.41 26.27 7.49
N THR A 679 -71.41 26.99 6.99
CA THR A 679 -72.18 27.91 7.82
C THR A 679 -73.16 27.10 8.67
N ALA A 680 -73.48 27.59 9.87
CA ALA A 680 -74.45 26.92 10.72
C ALA A 680 -75.81 26.76 10.01
N GLY A 681 -76.22 25.52 9.75
CA GLY A 681 -77.45 25.18 9.01
C GLY A 681 -77.21 24.53 7.64
N ASP A 682 -75.96 24.44 7.19
CA ASP A 682 -75.60 23.78 5.95
C ASP A 682 -75.56 22.25 6.11
N SER A 683 -75.74 21.52 5.00
CA SER A 683 -75.74 20.06 4.94
C SER A 683 -74.77 19.58 3.86
N TYR A 684 -74.23 18.37 4.02
CA TYR A 684 -73.31 17.79 3.04
C TYR A 684 -73.99 16.65 2.28
N SER A 685 -73.71 16.57 0.98
CA SER A 685 -74.09 15.44 0.14
C SER A 685 -72.87 14.87 -0.55
N GLU A 686 -72.84 13.54 -0.68
CA GLU A 686 -71.75 12.80 -1.28
C GLU A 686 -72.29 11.99 -2.45
N SER A 687 -71.55 11.97 -3.56
CA SER A 687 -71.87 11.12 -4.71
C SER A 687 -70.58 10.57 -5.31
N TYR A 688 -70.49 9.24 -5.42
CA TYR A 688 -69.39 8.57 -6.10
C TYR A 688 -69.82 8.09 -7.49
N ASN A 689 -69.09 8.51 -8.52
CA ASN A 689 -69.30 8.04 -9.89
C ASN A 689 -68.36 6.87 -10.18
N THR A 690 -68.91 5.66 -10.19
CA THR A 690 -68.15 4.42 -10.44
C THR A 690 -67.56 4.31 -11.85
N ALA A 691 -68.07 5.06 -12.84
CA ALA A 691 -67.53 5.05 -14.20
C ALA A 691 -66.31 5.95 -14.36
N THR A 692 -66.22 7.03 -13.57
CA THR A 692 -65.11 7.98 -13.62
C THR A 692 -64.16 7.86 -12.43
N GLY A 693 -64.53 7.11 -11.40
CA GLY A 693 -63.79 7.03 -10.15
C GLY A 693 -63.74 8.38 -9.43
N VAL A 694 -64.83 9.17 -9.43
CA VAL A 694 -64.81 10.51 -8.80
C VAL A 694 -65.81 10.55 -7.66
N LEU A 695 -65.33 10.80 -6.44
CA LEU A 695 -66.13 11.17 -5.29
C LEU A 695 -66.33 12.68 -5.32
N THR A 696 -67.58 13.12 -5.37
CA THR A 696 -67.95 14.53 -5.25
C THR A 696 -68.62 14.75 -3.92
N THR A 697 -68.09 15.66 -3.11
CA THR A 697 -68.76 16.18 -1.92
C THR A 697 -69.28 17.58 -2.24
N LYS A 698 -70.53 17.86 -1.85
CA LYS A 698 -71.16 19.16 -2.05
C LYS A 698 -71.68 19.68 -0.73
N GLU A 699 -71.35 20.92 -0.45
CA GLU A 699 -71.99 21.69 0.61
C GLU A 699 -73.27 22.31 0.08
N LEU A 700 -74.37 22.07 0.76
CA LEU A 700 -75.70 22.57 0.46
C LEU A 700 -76.09 23.54 1.55
N ASN A 701 -76.42 24.77 1.18
CA ASN A 701 -76.90 25.74 2.17
C ASN A 701 -78.27 25.33 2.74
N ALA A 702 -78.77 26.06 3.74
CA ALA A 702 -80.11 25.83 4.31
C ALA A 702 -81.26 25.85 3.27
N ALA A 703 -81.06 26.43 2.08
CA ALA A 703 -82.03 26.42 0.97
C ALA A 703 -81.79 25.27 -0.04
N GLY A 704 -80.86 24.35 0.24
CA GLY A 704 -80.50 23.22 -0.62
C GLY A 704 -79.68 23.60 -1.86
N SER A 705 -79.14 24.83 -1.93
CA SER A 705 -78.29 25.27 -3.04
C SER A 705 -76.84 24.90 -2.79
N VAL A 706 -76.14 24.44 -3.83
CA VAL A 706 -74.71 24.13 -3.75
C VAL A 706 -73.93 25.42 -3.51
N VAL A 707 -73.24 25.51 -2.37
CA VAL A 707 -72.38 26.65 -2.01
C VAL A 707 -70.90 26.31 -2.10
N GLY A 708 -70.56 25.03 -2.19
CA GLY A 708 -69.24 24.58 -2.60
C GLY A 708 -69.19 23.12 -3.01
N THR A 709 -68.15 22.75 -3.75
CA THR A 709 -67.98 21.40 -4.31
C THR A 709 -66.52 21.01 -4.26
N THR A 710 -66.25 19.82 -3.73
CA THR A 710 -64.92 19.20 -3.72
C THR A 710 -64.98 17.87 -4.45
N THR A 711 -63.97 17.56 -5.25
CA THR A 711 -63.89 16.30 -6.00
C THR A 711 -62.59 15.59 -5.69
N LEU A 712 -62.68 14.28 -5.43
CA LEU A 712 -61.54 13.39 -5.23
C LEU A 712 -61.60 12.27 -6.27
N SER A 713 -60.47 12.00 -6.93
CA SER A 713 -60.32 10.86 -7.83
C SER A 713 -59.98 9.62 -6.99
N ILE A 714 -60.91 8.67 -6.90
CA ILE A 714 -60.81 7.40 -6.20
C ILE A 714 -61.03 6.26 -7.23
N THR A 715 -60.03 5.43 -7.49
CA THR A 715 -60.07 4.33 -8.48
C THR A 715 -59.94 2.95 -7.88
#